data_AF-A0A9E3RS07-F1
#
_entry.id   AF-A0A9E3RS07-F1
#
_cell.length_a   1.000
_cell.length_b   1.000
_cell.length_c   1.000
_cell.angle_alpha   90.00
_cell.angle_beta   90.00
_cell.angle_gamma   90.00
#
_symmetry.space_group_name_H-M   'P 1'
#
loop_
_entity.id
_entity.type
_entity.pdbx_description
1 polymer ?
#
loop_
_entity_poly.entity_id
_entity_poly.type
_entity_poly.pdbx_seq_one_letter_code
_entity_poly.pdbx_strand_id
1 'polypeptide(L)'
;MNRVLLSACLFSICVSGTYADDAWWNPDWQFRQCIDLNTSLLSEDLANFPLSLRIDLNALPSGAVQSDARDVRFVDISGNVLSTEIARTDGKVLEATVLVPRIAANTPVQSLYMYFGNPKADSLKNSPVWDKSYRAVLHLNGNLDDSSGKGAVVTAKDSVTVGDGASFAEPGGHLAIDPAALAGIGEQITIVTRFRAVAKPDMQTLASGTKGEGPEEWFNFGMRMPNTLHTNAASRGNRQPELNLAGITPDEWHSASVVYDARTKTRTVCIDGTALQKDNALTGPLEVKEVRIGRGVAHFESWRFNGVMDEVRVASAARSDSWLRAETACLAESSAFYSLCAVQKQGDPPPPPGAFSLTSPASESLCRGRTSQVFAWSASPGARNYAVKFYEAPDAKDAVERIDAGLKTSIEIPTAKFSGKTLYWNVVASNDNGTTEASRNKVSFYDWSATTALSAPQRSALPVQDILAGAQYDLHGYLRTRIDNIIRRYFLETPESSPAILQVFRDRDKTPVRDPLMPWAGEFAGKYLTGAELTWRVTRDTALKETIDTFVRDLIACQGPDGYLGPFPKSTRLTGPNWDIWGHYHCMLGLMLYYEDTGYEPALDACRKAADLLFETFGPGGPTLTCDGSGGQMNMAVCHSLVLLYLKTGVPRYLDLAKYIVHDAWNEPGAGHYLESALAGKRVVEFPQHRWEAIHDWQALAELYWLTGDEQYKKGFEHIWRDGLSDRHNTGGATAGEGFVGHPYDPGAIETCCTIAWIAMSIDMLRMTGESRVADEIEWSTLNSALGAIPYSGRACAYNVPMNGTRTYGVELSWQSPKAGPDLNCCAVNANRAVGMIADWGLMKRDGGLVVNFYGPGSMIGALDDGNRVALTQNTEYPASNHIEIAVNPDKSATFPLWLRIPFWSADTKIAVNGERVANVKPETYAELKRAWKAGDVITIEFDFTPRLWRGEKNYEGRVSVFRGPLLMTFDGRYSDLDPNNLPVIDTAKLTFEPQPISGALPPWVLFNLKAADGTVLPLVDLSSAGQSGNHYVTWLPEKK
;
A
#
# COMPACT_ATOMS: atom_id res chain seq x y z
N MET A 1 66.52 24.14 46.64
CA MET A 1 66.62 22.66 46.67
C MET A 1 65.65 22.12 45.62
N ASN A 2 66.15 21.85 44.40
CA ASN A 2 66.40 20.52 43.82
C ASN A 2 65.10 19.77 43.43
N ARG A 3 64.70 19.79 42.14
CA ARG A 3 65.06 18.88 41.01
C ARG A 3 64.29 17.54 41.11
N VAL A 4 63.59 17.05 40.08
CA VAL A 4 64.11 16.67 38.74
C VAL A 4 63.05 16.84 37.62
N LEU A 5 63.55 17.32 36.48
CA LEU A 5 62.95 17.47 35.14
C LEU A 5 63.17 16.21 34.29
N LEU A 6 62.27 15.96 33.33
CA LEU A 6 62.64 15.52 31.98
C LEU A 6 61.53 15.91 30.98
N SER A 7 61.71 17.07 30.35
CA SER A 7 61.10 17.44 29.06
C SER A 7 62.23 17.42 28.03
N ALA A 8 62.10 16.61 26.99
CA ALA A 8 63.01 16.62 25.86
C ALA A 8 62.42 17.52 24.76
N CYS A 9 63.07 18.65 24.55
CA CYS A 9 62.91 19.48 23.35
C CYS A 9 63.52 18.75 22.16
N LEU A 10 62.79 18.66 21.05
CA LEU A 10 63.36 18.39 19.73
C LEU A 10 63.06 19.59 18.84
N PHE A 11 64.14 20.28 18.49
CA PHE A 11 64.22 21.29 17.44
C PHE A 11 63.62 20.73 16.14
N SER A 12 62.51 21.29 15.66
CA SER A 12 62.16 21.17 14.24
C SER A 12 62.95 22.24 13.50
N ILE A 13 64.00 21.80 12.83
CA ILE A 13 64.72 22.54 11.81
C ILE A 13 63.69 22.87 10.71
N CYS A 14 63.46 24.17 10.48
CA CYS A 14 62.84 24.64 9.25
C CYS A 14 63.80 24.31 8.09
N VAL A 15 63.66 23.12 7.53
CA VAL A 15 64.09 22.86 6.16
C VAL A 15 62.97 23.40 5.29
N SER A 16 63.23 24.52 4.62
CA SER A 16 62.51 24.92 3.43
C SER A 16 62.72 23.84 2.36
N GLY A 17 61.98 22.74 2.48
CA GLY A 17 61.71 21.85 1.37
C GLY A 17 60.71 22.58 0.50
N THR A 18 61.19 23.13 -0.61
CA THR A 18 60.33 23.48 -1.74
C THR A 18 59.46 22.26 -2.05
N TYR A 19 58.17 22.34 -1.76
CA TYR A 19 57.19 21.48 -2.41
C TYR A 19 57.43 21.64 -3.90
N ALA A 20 57.86 20.57 -4.57
CA ALA A 20 57.76 20.53 -6.02
C ALA A 20 56.26 20.65 -6.32
N ASP A 21 55.90 21.60 -7.18
CA ASP A 21 54.55 21.72 -7.73
C ASP A 21 54.00 20.33 -8.03
N ASP A 22 52.91 19.96 -7.35
CA ASP A 22 52.15 18.74 -7.60
C ASP A 22 51.71 18.78 -9.07
N ALA A 23 52.50 18.12 -9.92
CA ALA A 23 52.10 17.90 -11.29
C ALA A 23 50.92 16.92 -11.23
N TRP A 24 49.72 17.47 -11.16
CA TRP A 24 48.44 16.76 -11.32
C TRP A 24 48.45 15.85 -12.55
N TRP A 25 49.39 16.04 -13.47
CA TRP A 25 49.63 15.28 -14.70
C TRP A 25 51.08 14.79 -14.81
N ASN A 26 51.30 13.51 -15.15
CA ASN A 26 52.64 13.02 -15.52
C ASN A 26 52.97 13.39 -16.99
N PRO A 27 53.98 14.24 -17.26
CA PRO A 27 54.24 14.78 -18.59
C PRO A 27 54.76 13.75 -19.61
N ASP A 28 55.18 12.57 -19.17
CA ASP A 28 55.61 11.49 -20.06
C ASP A 28 54.44 10.79 -20.77
N TRP A 29 53.20 11.09 -20.36
CA TRP A 29 51.99 10.47 -20.88
C TRP A 29 51.10 11.49 -21.59
N GLN A 30 50.63 11.14 -22.79
CA GLN A 30 49.81 12.03 -23.63
C GLN A 30 48.35 12.09 -23.17
N PHE A 31 47.86 11.01 -22.56
CA PHE A 31 46.47 10.89 -22.13
C PHE A 31 46.38 10.29 -20.74
N ARG A 32 45.29 10.63 -20.05
CA ARG A 32 44.84 9.88 -18.89
C ARG A 32 43.33 9.83 -18.85
N GLN A 33 42.81 8.85 -18.15
CA GLN A 33 41.39 8.70 -17.89
C GLN A 33 41.18 8.48 -16.40
N CYS A 34 40.31 9.27 -15.79
CA CYS A 34 39.92 9.08 -14.40
C CYS A 34 39.00 7.86 -14.30
N ILE A 35 39.24 7.04 -13.29
CA ILE A 35 38.46 5.86 -12.93
C ILE A 35 37.87 6.17 -11.55
N ASP A 36 36.58 6.47 -11.54
CA ASP A 36 35.88 6.87 -10.33
C ASP A 36 35.22 5.64 -9.72
N LEU A 37 35.64 5.29 -8.50
CA LEU A 37 35.08 4.21 -7.72
C LEU A 37 33.84 4.72 -6.97
N ASN A 38 32.70 4.11 -7.25
CA ASN A 38 31.47 4.28 -6.50
C ASN A 38 31.55 3.48 -5.19
N THR A 39 31.97 4.15 -4.11
CA THR A 39 32.08 3.49 -2.80
C THR A 39 30.76 3.51 -2.02
N SER A 40 29.64 3.94 -2.62
CA SER A 40 28.33 3.97 -1.94
C SER A 40 27.81 2.58 -1.59
N LEU A 41 28.35 1.55 -2.24
CA LEU A 41 28.06 0.13 -1.95
C LEU A 41 28.81 -0.39 -0.72
N LEU A 42 29.68 0.41 -0.11
CA LEU A 42 30.58 0.00 0.97
C LEU A 42 30.13 0.56 2.33
N SER A 43 29.99 -0.33 3.30
CA SER A 43 29.80 0.00 4.72
C SER A 43 31.12 0.01 5.51
N GLU A 44 32.21 -0.51 4.92
CA GLU A 44 33.56 -0.56 5.50
C GLU A 44 34.66 -0.36 4.45
N ASP A 45 35.82 0.13 4.89
CA ASP A 45 36.99 0.28 4.01
C ASP A 45 37.46 -1.08 3.50
N LEU A 46 37.80 -1.15 2.21
CA LEU A 46 38.43 -2.32 1.62
C LEU A 46 39.94 -2.11 1.57
N ALA A 47 40.71 -2.97 2.23
CA ALA A 47 42.18 -2.92 2.18
C ALA A 47 42.72 -3.93 1.17
N ASN A 48 43.71 -3.53 0.37
CA ASN A 48 44.35 -4.35 -0.66
C ASN A 48 43.34 -5.05 -1.59
N PHE A 49 42.39 -4.27 -2.12
CA PHE A 49 41.30 -4.79 -2.93
C PHE A 49 41.75 -5.00 -4.39
N PRO A 50 41.58 -6.20 -4.97
CA PRO A 50 41.86 -6.45 -6.37
C PRO A 50 40.71 -5.93 -7.25
N LEU A 51 40.81 -4.68 -7.67
CA LEU A 51 39.83 -4.01 -8.52
C LEU A 51 39.92 -4.54 -9.95
N SER A 52 38.89 -5.24 -10.41
CA SER A 52 38.82 -5.71 -11.80
C SER A 52 38.19 -4.66 -12.71
N LEU A 53 38.89 -4.34 -13.79
CA LEU A 53 38.54 -3.33 -14.77
C LEU A 53 38.43 -3.97 -16.15
N ARG A 54 37.38 -3.59 -16.88
CA ARG A 54 37.18 -3.93 -18.29
C ARG A 54 37.04 -2.63 -19.08
N ILE A 55 38.00 -2.36 -19.94
CA ILE A 55 38.14 -1.08 -20.63
C ILE A 55 38.01 -1.32 -22.13
N ASP A 56 37.05 -0.64 -22.76
CA ASP A 56 36.92 -0.63 -24.22
C ASP A 56 37.97 0.33 -24.81
N LEU A 57 38.98 -0.24 -25.45
CA LEU A 57 40.07 0.52 -26.07
C LEU A 57 39.59 1.29 -27.31
N ASN A 58 38.48 0.90 -27.93
CA ASN A 58 37.91 1.64 -29.07
C ASN A 58 37.27 2.97 -28.65
N ALA A 59 36.93 3.11 -27.36
CA ALA A 59 36.42 4.36 -26.80
C ALA A 59 37.54 5.38 -26.49
N LEU A 60 38.81 4.96 -26.63
CA LEU A 60 39.98 5.81 -26.45
C LEU A 60 40.44 6.41 -27.79
N PRO A 61 41.21 7.52 -27.79
CA PRO A 61 41.80 8.07 -29.00
C PRO A 61 42.52 7.00 -29.84
N SER A 62 42.24 6.96 -31.14
CA SER A 62 42.76 5.93 -32.04
C SER A 62 44.29 5.86 -32.00
N GLY A 63 44.83 4.66 -31.76
CA GLY A 63 46.28 4.41 -31.68
C GLY A 63 46.95 4.93 -30.40
N ALA A 64 46.20 5.40 -29.40
CA ALA A 64 46.75 5.89 -28.13
C ALA A 64 47.09 4.79 -27.12
N VAL A 65 46.53 3.58 -27.30
CA VAL A 65 46.93 2.39 -26.54
C VAL A 65 47.47 1.38 -27.54
N GLN A 66 48.61 0.79 -27.23
CA GLN A 66 49.24 -0.21 -28.08
C GLN A 66 48.57 -1.58 -27.90
N SER A 67 48.65 -2.43 -28.92
CA SER A 67 47.91 -3.71 -28.98
C SER A 67 48.27 -4.70 -27.88
N ASP A 68 49.43 -4.55 -27.25
CA ASP A 68 49.90 -5.34 -26.10
C ASP A 68 49.68 -4.61 -24.75
N ALA A 69 48.98 -3.47 -24.76
CA ALA A 69 48.77 -2.57 -23.63
C ALA A 69 50.08 -2.16 -22.90
N ARG A 70 51.24 -2.17 -23.59
CA ARG A 70 52.54 -1.84 -22.95
C ARG A 70 52.59 -0.43 -22.38
N ASP A 71 51.88 0.48 -22.99
CA ASP A 71 51.78 1.89 -22.62
C ASP A 71 50.49 2.19 -21.85
N VAL A 72 50.16 1.35 -20.87
CA VAL A 72 49.11 1.62 -19.87
C VAL A 72 49.70 1.58 -18.46
N ARG A 73 49.38 2.56 -17.62
CA ARG A 73 49.69 2.53 -16.17
C ARG A 73 48.49 2.98 -15.36
N PHE A 74 48.17 2.20 -14.32
CA PHE A 74 47.21 2.62 -13.31
C PHE A 74 47.97 3.27 -12.17
N VAL A 75 47.50 4.43 -11.72
CA VAL A 75 48.09 5.18 -10.62
C VAL A 75 47.03 5.63 -9.63
N ASP A 76 47.40 5.76 -8.37
CA ASP A 76 46.55 6.43 -7.38
C ASP A 76 46.50 7.95 -7.62
N ILE A 77 45.68 8.65 -6.81
CA ILE A 77 45.54 10.11 -6.89
C ILE A 77 46.84 10.88 -6.60
N SER A 78 47.82 10.24 -5.96
CA SER A 78 49.13 10.82 -5.66
C SER A 78 50.14 10.54 -6.79
N GLY A 79 49.72 9.85 -7.85
CA GLY A 79 50.57 9.50 -8.99
C GLY A 79 51.42 8.24 -8.78
N ASN A 80 51.21 7.48 -7.70
CA ASN A 80 51.95 6.23 -7.47
C ASN A 80 51.40 5.12 -8.36
N VAL A 81 52.29 4.42 -9.06
CA VAL A 81 51.93 3.27 -9.90
C VAL A 81 51.42 2.10 -9.04
N LEU A 82 50.25 1.59 -9.39
CA LEU A 82 49.58 0.48 -8.71
C LEU A 82 49.97 -0.87 -9.31
N SER A 83 50.10 -1.89 -8.46
CA SER A 83 50.30 -3.27 -8.92
C SER A 83 49.13 -3.68 -9.82
N THR A 84 49.46 -4.19 -10.99
CA THR A 84 48.49 -4.55 -12.03
C THR A 84 48.81 -5.93 -12.58
N GLU A 85 47.77 -6.67 -12.90
CA GLU A 85 47.78 -7.88 -13.72
C GLU A 85 46.88 -7.67 -14.93
N ILE A 86 47.38 -7.94 -16.13
CA ILE A 86 46.55 -8.01 -17.34
C ILE A 86 46.02 -9.44 -17.46
N ALA A 87 44.70 -9.59 -17.38
CA ALA A 87 44.00 -10.85 -17.61
C ALA A 87 43.80 -11.12 -19.12
N ARG A 88 43.50 -10.06 -19.89
CA ARG A 88 43.30 -10.16 -21.35
C ARG A 88 43.52 -8.82 -22.05
N THR A 89 44.11 -8.87 -23.25
CA THR A 89 43.98 -7.79 -24.22
C THR A 89 44.03 -8.32 -25.65
N ASP A 90 43.11 -7.86 -26.50
CA ASP A 90 43.01 -8.23 -27.92
C ASP A 90 43.14 -7.01 -28.86
N GLY A 91 43.57 -5.87 -28.32
CA GLY A 91 43.62 -4.59 -29.01
C GLY A 91 42.27 -3.87 -29.12
N LYS A 92 41.16 -4.47 -28.66
CA LYS A 92 39.82 -3.85 -28.58
C LYS A 92 39.37 -3.69 -27.14
N VAL A 93 39.67 -4.65 -26.27
CA VAL A 93 39.34 -4.63 -24.84
C VAL A 93 40.62 -4.85 -24.04
N LEU A 94 40.72 -4.19 -22.89
CA LEU A 94 41.71 -4.46 -21.85
C LEU A 94 40.98 -4.89 -20.58
N GLU A 95 41.26 -6.10 -20.12
CA GLU A 95 40.84 -6.60 -18.82
C GLU A 95 42.05 -6.67 -17.90
N ALA A 96 42.00 -5.88 -16.83
CA ALA A 96 43.10 -5.75 -15.88
C ALA A 96 42.56 -5.82 -14.44
N THR A 97 43.34 -6.44 -13.56
CA THR A 97 43.12 -6.36 -12.12
C THR A 97 44.16 -5.44 -11.52
N VAL A 98 43.72 -4.43 -10.78
CA VAL A 98 44.56 -3.42 -10.13
C VAL A 98 44.43 -3.55 -8.63
N LEU A 99 45.56 -3.72 -7.92
CA LEU A 99 45.56 -3.77 -6.47
C LEU A 99 45.44 -2.36 -5.89
N VAL A 100 44.29 -2.05 -5.30
CA VAL A 100 44.04 -0.77 -4.64
C VAL A 100 44.33 -0.91 -3.13
N PRO A 101 45.35 -0.23 -2.58
CA PRO A 101 45.77 -0.43 -1.18
C PRO A 101 44.67 -0.16 -0.16
N ARG A 102 43.81 0.84 -0.44
CA ARG A 102 42.65 1.18 0.36
C ARG A 102 41.57 1.78 -0.52
N ILE A 103 40.34 1.28 -0.41
CA ILE A 103 39.12 1.92 -0.90
C ILE A 103 38.34 2.36 0.33
N ALA A 104 38.19 3.66 0.53
CA ALA A 104 37.48 4.19 1.69
C ALA A 104 35.96 3.96 1.55
N ALA A 105 35.30 3.48 2.60
CA ALA A 105 33.85 3.48 2.66
C ALA A 105 33.30 4.89 2.88
N ASN A 106 32.01 5.06 2.56
CA ASN A 106 31.26 6.30 2.82
C ASN A 106 31.89 7.56 2.20
N THR A 107 32.73 7.41 1.17
CA THR A 107 33.32 8.52 0.41
C THR A 107 32.68 8.52 -0.97
N PRO A 108 31.88 9.51 -1.36
CA PRO A 108 30.99 9.41 -2.54
C PRO A 108 31.67 8.93 -3.82
N VAL A 109 32.93 9.33 -4.02
CA VAL A 109 33.80 8.82 -5.08
C VAL A 109 35.23 8.74 -4.56
N GLN A 110 35.91 7.62 -4.81
CA GLN A 110 37.37 7.55 -4.73
C GLN A 110 37.92 7.37 -6.15
N SER A 111 38.80 8.24 -6.59
CA SER A 111 39.35 8.18 -7.95
C SER A 111 40.70 7.48 -8.01
N LEU A 112 41.01 6.90 -9.16
CA LEU A 112 42.35 6.53 -9.60
C LEU A 112 42.50 6.88 -11.09
N TYR A 113 43.69 6.83 -11.65
CA TYR A 113 43.92 7.25 -13.04
C TYR A 113 44.55 6.13 -13.85
N MET A 114 44.05 5.95 -15.08
CA MET A 114 44.74 5.20 -16.12
C MET A 114 45.47 6.18 -17.04
N TYR A 115 46.80 6.11 -17.08
CA TYR A 115 47.65 6.83 -18.02
C TYR A 115 47.95 5.98 -19.25
N PHE A 116 47.96 6.61 -20.44
CA PHE A 116 48.26 5.96 -21.71
C PHE A 116 48.81 6.92 -22.78
N GLY A 117 49.25 6.37 -23.92
CA GLY A 117 49.84 7.13 -25.03
C GLY A 117 51.32 7.50 -24.84
N ASN A 118 52.08 6.66 -24.15
CA ASN A 118 53.54 6.80 -24.02
C ASN A 118 54.25 5.73 -24.87
N PRO A 119 54.68 6.04 -26.11
CA PRO A 119 55.31 5.05 -27.00
C PRO A 119 56.69 4.58 -26.53
N LYS A 120 57.28 5.23 -25.52
CA LYS A 120 58.58 4.87 -24.92
C LYS A 120 58.44 4.04 -23.64
N ALA A 121 57.22 3.77 -23.18
CA ALA A 121 56.99 2.97 -21.98
C ALA A 121 57.42 1.52 -22.18
N ASP A 122 58.10 0.96 -21.18
CA ASP A 122 58.36 -0.48 -21.12
C ASP A 122 57.05 -1.27 -21.04
N SER A 123 57.06 -2.55 -21.44
CA SER A 123 55.91 -3.44 -21.28
C SER A 123 55.42 -3.48 -19.84
N LEU A 124 54.10 -3.33 -19.65
CA LEU A 124 53.45 -3.52 -18.35
C LEU A 124 53.70 -4.96 -17.91
N LYS A 125 54.40 -5.14 -16.80
CA LYS A 125 54.68 -6.47 -16.24
C LYS A 125 53.60 -6.81 -15.22
N ASN A 126 53.01 -7.99 -15.35
CA ASN A 126 52.13 -8.52 -14.32
C ASN A 126 52.87 -8.54 -12.97
N SER A 127 52.20 -8.04 -11.95
CA SER A 127 52.70 -7.92 -10.58
C SER A 127 51.66 -8.52 -9.63
N PRO A 128 52.05 -8.94 -8.41
CA PRO A 128 51.11 -9.61 -7.50
C PRO A 128 49.93 -8.70 -7.12
N VAL A 129 48.71 -9.12 -7.46
CA VAL A 129 47.45 -8.42 -7.10
C VAL A 129 46.52 -9.25 -6.22
N TRP A 130 46.75 -10.55 -6.10
CA TRP A 130 45.94 -11.45 -5.26
C TRP A 130 46.59 -11.68 -3.91
N ASP A 131 45.82 -11.54 -2.83
CA ASP A 131 46.27 -11.89 -1.49
C ASP A 131 46.40 -13.42 -1.31
N LYS A 132 47.09 -13.85 -0.25
CA LYS A 132 47.40 -15.27 0.01
C LYS A 132 46.19 -16.15 0.31
N SER A 133 45.00 -15.58 0.51
CA SER A 133 43.77 -16.33 0.77
C SER A 133 43.11 -16.85 -0.50
N TYR A 134 43.37 -16.24 -1.66
CA TYR A 134 42.92 -16.76 -2.94
C TYR A 134 43.60 -18.12 -3.22
N ARG A 135 42.76 -19.11 -3.50
CA ARG A 135 43.14 -20.50 -3.75
C ARG A 135 43.04 -20.89 -5.21
N ALA A 136 42.18 -20.22 -5.96
CA ALA A 136 42.11 -20.30 -7.40
C ALA A 136 41.57 -18.99 -7.95
N VAL A 137 42.20 -18.45 -9.00
CA VAL A 137 41.68 -17.32 -9.78
C VAL A 137 41.80 -17.70 -11.24
N LEU A 138 40.66 -17.90 -11.90
CA LEU A 138 40.57 -18.41 -13.27
C LEU A 138 39.85 -17.35 -14.13
N HIS A 139 40.56 -16.80 -15.11
CA HIS A 139 40.03 -15.83 -16.08
C HIS A 139 39.38 -16.48 -17.31
N LEU A 140 39.35 -17.82 -17.36
CA LEU A 140 38.63 -18.70 -18.31
C LEU A 140 38.56 -18.23 -19.78
N ASN A 141 39.60 -17.54 -20.24
CA ASN A 141 39.68 -16.94 -21.56
C ASN A 141 40.86 -17.55 -22.34
N GLY A 142 40.54 -18.51 -23.21
CA GLY A 142 41.49 -19.25 -24.05
C GLY A 142 42.39 -20.27 -23.33
N ASN A 143 42.55 -20.21 -22.00
CA ASN A 143 43.32 -21.18 -21.21
C ASN A 143 42.74 -21.41 -19.80
N LEU A 144 43.36 -22.30 -19.02
CA LEU A 144 42.96 -22.66 -17.65
C LEU A 144 44.01 -22.23 -16.61
N ASP A 145 44.76 -21.17 -16.90
CA ASP A 145 45.83 -20.72 -16.03
C ASP A 145 45.26 -20.18 -14.70
N ASP A 146 45.96 -20.48 -13.61
CA ASP A 146 45.60 -20.02 -12.27
C ASP A 146 46.45 -18.83 -11.84
N SER A 147 45.83 -17.65 -11.79
CA SER A 147 46.46 -16.38 -11.44
C SER A 147 46.74 -16.23 -9.94
N SER A 148 46.20 -17.12 -9.09
CA SER A 148 46.47 -17.08 -7.64
C SER A 148 47.91 -17.51 -7.29
N GLY A 149 48.64 -18.09 -8.24
CA GLY A 149 49.99 -18.62 -8.05
C GLY A 149 50.04 -19.92 -7.26
N LYS A 150 48.91 -20.65 -7.15
CA LYS A 150 48.82 -21.95 -6.45
C LYS A 150 48.82 -23.15 -7.39
N GLY A 151 48.61 -22.95 -8.69
CA GLY A 151 48.53 -24.04 -9.66
C GLY A 151 47.29 -24.89 -9.44
N ALA A 152 46.16 -24.26 -9.10
CA ALA A 152 45.02 -24.89 -8.46
C ALA A 152 44.12 -25.75 -9.36
N VAL A 153 44.35 -25.83 -10.66
CA VAL A 153 43.49 -26.61 -11.58
C VAL A 153 44.16 -27.94 -11.89
N VAL A 154 43.52 -29.05 -11.52
CA VAL A 154 44.13 -30.40 -11.63
C VAL A 154 43.53 -31.24 -12.75
N THR A 155 42.28 -31.02 -13.13
CA THR A 155 41.69 -31.76 -14.27
C THR A 155 40.49 -31.03 -14.85
N ALA A 156 40.57 -30.66 -16.13
CA ALA A 156 39.38 -30.60 -16.98
C ALA A 156 39.15 -32.02 -17.49
N LYS A 157 38.03 -32.68 -17.15
CA LYS A 157 37.67 -33.88 -17.93
C LYS A 157 37.43 -33.42 -19.37
N ASP A 158 37.79 -34.26 -20.35
CA ASP A 158 37.99 -34.01 -21.80
C ASP A 158 36.83 -33.33 -22.59
N SER A 159 35.93 -32.62 -21.92
CA SER A 159 34.69 -32.06 -22.43
C SER A 159 34.40 -30.60 -22.00
N VAL A 160 35.33 -29.91 -21.32
CA VAL A 160 35.25 -28.45 -21.09
C VAL A 160 35.91 -27.70 -22.24
N THR A 161 35.15 -26.84 -22.93
CA THR A 161 35.69 -25.98 -24.00
C THR A 161 35.91 -24.58 -23.47
N VAL A 162 37.12 -24.04 -23.63
CA VAL A 162 37.49 -22.68 -23.20
C VAL A 162 37.79 -21.83 -24.44
N GLY A 163 36.93 -20.84 -24.70
CA GLY A 163 37.07 -19.82 -25.74
C GLY A 163 37.08 -18.43 -25.09
N ASP A 164 36.16 -17.55 -25.49
CA ASP A 164 35.83 -16.30 -24.78
C ASP A 164 35.01 -16.56 -23.49
N GLY A 165 35.45 -17.55 -22.71
CA GLY A 165 34.74 -18.14 -21.57
C GLY A 165 34.70 -19.67 -21.64
N ALA A 166 34.51 -20.33 -20.50
CA ALA A 166 34.38 -21.78 -20.37
C ALA A 166 32.93 -22.26 -20.45
N SER A 167 32.67 -23.28 -21.29
CA SER A 167 31.40 -24.00 -21.37
C SER A 167 31.49 -25.39 -20.74
N PHE A 168 30.43 -25.77 -20.04
CA PHE A 168 30.32 -27.01 -19.26
C PHE A 168 29.16 -27.90 -19.74
N ALA A 169 28.64 -27.63 -20.93
CA ALA A 169 27.40 -28.24 -21.44
C ALA A 169 27.51 -29.76 -21.69
N GLU A 170 28.71 -30.26 -21.99
CA GLU A 170 28.95 -31.65 -22.32
C GLU A 170 28.85 -32.59 -21.09
N PRO A 171 28.33 -33.81 -21.23
CA PRO A 171 28.29 -34.79 -20.15
C PRO A 171 29.68 -35.02 -19.54
N GLY A 172 29.82 -34.81 -18.23
CA GLY A 172 31.10 -34.96 -17.55
C GLY A 172 31.90 -33.66 -17.38
N GLY A 173 31.56 -32.58 -18.08
CA GLY A 173 32.30 -31.32 -18.07
C GLY A 173 32.29 -30.64 -16.70
N HIS A 174 33.47 -30.43 -16.11
CA HIS A 174 33.69 -29.63 -14.91
C HIS A 174 35.19 -29.32 -14.77
N LEU A 175 35.51 -28.28 -14.00
CA LEU A 175 36.87 -28.06 -13.50
C LEU A 175 36.95 -28.50 -12.05
N ALA A 176 37.97 -29.30 -11.71
CA ALA A 176 38.26 -29.70 -10.34
C ALA A 176 39.44 -28.89 -9.78
N ILE A 177 39.27 -28.35 -8.57
CA ILE A 177 40.32 -27.65 -7.83
C ILE A 177 41.23 -28.66 -7.13
N ASP A 178 42.55 -28.46 -7.20
CA ASP A 178 43.57 -29.29 -6.55
C ASP A 178 43.27 -29.43 -5.06
N PRO A 179 43.15 -30.66 -4.52
CA PRO A 179 43.11 -30.87 -3.08
C PRO A 179 44.23 -30.14 -2.30
N ALA A 180 45.43 -29.99 -2.87
CA ALA A 180 46.53 -29.23 -2.28
C ALA A 180 46.25 -27.70 -2.24
N ALA A 181 45.54 -27.17 -3.23
CA ALA A 181 45.13 -25.77 -3.27
C ALA A 181 43.95 -25.49 -2.32
N LEU A 182 43.17 -26.50 -1.95
CA LEU A 182 42.10 -26.39 -0.94
C LEU A 182 42.62 -26.24 0.50
N ALA A 183 43.94 -26.30 0.73
CA ALA A 183 44.52 -26.13 2.06
C ALA A 183 44.09 -24.78 2.71
N GLY A 184 43.41 -24.86 3.86
CA GLY A 184 42.88 -23.69 4.58
C GLY A 184 41.39 -23.42 4.33
N ILE A 185 40.74 -24.16 3.42
CA ILE A 185 39.28 -24.24 3.32
C ILE A 185 38.79 -25.26 4.36
N GLY A 186 37.77 -24.90 5.13
CA GLY A 186 37.21 -25.76 6.18
C GLY A 186 36.21 -25.03 7.07
N GLU A 187 36.62 -23.90 7.65
CA GLU A 187 35.68 -23.04 8.40
C GLU A 187 35.03 -21.98 7.51
N GLN A 188 35.68 -21.59 6.42
CA GLN A 188 35.23 -20.53 5.53
C GLN A 188 35.57 -20.82 4.08
N ILE A 189 34.70 -20.38 3.18
CA ILE A 189 34.98 -20.33 1.75
C ILE A 189 34.17 -19.19 1.11
N THR A 190 34.83 -18.42 0.24
CA THR A 190 34.18 -17.47 -0.65
C THR A 190 34.38 -17.92 -2.09
N ILE A 191 33.30 -17.94 -2.87
CA ILE A 191 33.34 -18.21 -4.30
C ILE A 191 32.69 -17.03 -5.02
N VAL A 192 33.37 -16.50 -6.04
CA VAL A 192 32.83 -15.46 -6.93
C VAL A 192 32.94 -15.95 -8.36
N THR A 193 31.91 -15.74 -9.16
CA THR A 193 31.93 -16.11 -10.58
C THR A 193 31.18 -15.12 -11.44
N ARG A 194 31.68 -14.91 -12.66
CA ARG A 194 31.00 -14.21 -13.75
C ARG A 194 30.53 -15.22 -14.78
N PHE A 195 29.25 -15.18 -15.13
CA PHE A 195 28.63 -16.18 -15.97
C PHE A 195 27.46 -15.62 -16.79
N ARG A 196 27.15 -16.28 -17.89
CA ARG A 196 25.94 -16.09 -18.70
C ARG A 196 25.22 -17.41 -18.79
N ALA A 197 24.11 -17.53 -18.06
CA ALA A 197 23.33 -18.77 -17.95
C ALA A 197 22.23 -18.83 -19.01
N VAL A 198 22.04 -19.98 -19.65
CA VAL A 198 20.96 -20.25 -20.59
C VAL A 198 19.78 -20.87 -19.84
N ALA A 199 18.56 -20.41 -20.16
CA ALA A 199 17.33 -20.93 -19.57
C ALA A 199 17.18 -22.45 -19.73
N LYS A 200 17.03 -23.17 -18.62
CA LYS A 200 16.74 -24.61 -18.58
C LYS A 200 15.87 -24.93 -17.37
N PRO A 201 14.81 -25.75 -17.47
CA PRO A 201 13.89 -26.03 -16.36
C PRO A 201 14.49 -26.75 -15.14
N ASP A 202 15.75 -27.22 -15.21
CA ASP A 202 16.44 -27.94 -14.14
C ASP A 202 17.37 -27.03 -13.32
N MET A 203 17.78 -27.52 -12.14
CA MET A 203 18.83 -26.93 -11.32
C MET A 203 20.18 -26.93 -12.05
N GLN A 204 20.90 -25.81 -11.96
CA GLN A 204 22.24 -25.64 -12.54
C GLN A 204 23.26 -25.32 -11.44
N THR A 205 24.49 -25.83 -11.55
CA THR A 205 25.53 -25.64 -10.53
C THR A 205 26.63 -24.73 -11.04
N LEU A 206 26.88 -23.62 -10.35
CA LEU A 206 28.03 -22.75 -10.60
C LEU A 206 29.30 -23.34 -9.95
N ALA A 207 29.20 -23.69 -8.67
CA ALA A 207 30.26 -24.37 -7.93
C ALA A 207 29.68 -25.29 -6.85
N SER A 208 30.35 -26.40 -6.55
CA SER A 208 29.95 -27.30 -5.47
C SER A 208 31.16 -27.93 -4.80
N GLY A 209 31.00 -28.41 -3.57
CA GLY A 209 32.09 -29.08 -2.86
C GLY A 209 31.59 -30.15 -1.90
N THR A 210 32.41 -31.18 -1.69
CA THR A 210 32.09 -32.33 -0.81
C THR A 210 33.32 -32.81 -0.04
N LYS A 211 33.10 -33.38 1.15
CA LYS A 211 34.10 -34.12 1.93
C LYS A 211 34.30 -35.57 1.44
N GLY A 212 33.33 -36.15 0.74
CA GLY A 212 33.33 -37.55 0.25
C GLY A 212 31.94 -38.07 -0.14
N GLU A 213 31.77 -39.39 -0.27
CA GLU A 213 30.51 -40.05 -0.71
C GLU A 213 29.38 -40.13 0.35
N GLY A 214 29.40 -39.28 1.38
CA GLY A 214 28.43 -39.29 2.48
C GLY A 214 27.65 -37.98 2.65
N PRO A 215 26.53 -37.97 3.41
CA PRO A 215 25.68 -36.78 3.60
C PRO A 215 26.28 -35.73 4.55
N GLU A 216 27.50 -35.96 5.07
CA GLU A 216 28.02 -35.28 6.24
C GLU A 216 28.37 -33.81 5.99
N GLU A 217 29.09 -33.50 4.90
CA GLU A 217 29.56 -32.14 4.61
C GLU A 217 29.65 -31.88 3.10
N TRP A 218 28.81 -30.97 2.60
CA TRP A 218 28.79 -30.54 1.21
C TRP A 218 28.15 -29.16 1.05
N PHE A 219 28.41 -28.50 -0.08
CA PHE A 219 27.68 -27.30 -0.51
C PHE A 219 27.42 -27.33 -2.01
N ASN A 220 26.35 -26.66 -2.45
CA ASN A 220 26.08 -26.38 -3.84
C ASN A 220 25.63 -24.93 -4.00
N PHE A 221 26.36 -24.21 -4.85
CA PHE A 221 26.09 -22.85 -5.27
C PHE A 221 25.72 -22.88 -6.76
N GLY A 222 24.53 -22.41 -7.09
CA GLY A 222 23.93 -22.64 -8.38
C GLY A 222 22.73 -21.77 -8.63
N MET A 223 21.84 -22.24 -9.51
CA MET A 223 20.69 -21.48 -9.96
C MET A 223 19.48 -22.40 -10.11
N ARG A 224 18.33 -21.84 -9.75
CA ARG A 224 17.01 -22.36 -10.09
C ARG A 224 16.41 -21.43 -11.15
N MET A 225 16.33 -21.92 -12.38
CA MET A 225 15.78 -21.14 -13.48
C MET A 225 14.26 -20.90 -13.30
N PRO A 226 13.72 -19.80 -13.87
CA PRO A 226 14.35 -18.89 -14.82
C PRO A 226 15.28 -17.83 -14.21
N ASN A 227 15.14 -17.45 -12.94
CA ASN A 227 15.68 -16.16 -12.46
C ASN A 227 16.27 -16.13 -11.04
N THR A 228 16.49 -17.30 -10.42
CA THR A 228 16.86 -17.38 -9.00
C THR A 228 18.26 -17.95 -8.82
N LEU A 229 19.15 -17.21 -8.17
CA LEU A 229 20.39 -17.74 -7.60
C LEU A 229 20.04 -18.58 -6.38
N HIS A 230 20.63 -19.77 -6.30
CA HIS A 230 20.28 -20.80 -5.33
C HIS A 230 21.54 -21.31 -4.62
N THR A 231 21.45 -21.45 -3.30
CA THR A 231 22.53 -22.09 -2.54
C THR A 231 22.02 -22.93 -1.39
N ASN A 232 22.64 -24.10 -1.19
CA ASN A 232 22.36 -25.01 -0.08
C ASN A 232 23.65 -25.70 0.40
N ALA A 233 23.61 -26.20 1.64
CA ALA A 233 24.76 -26.88 2.23
C ALA A 233 24.30 -27.88 3.30
N ALA A 234 25.16 -28.84 3.61
CA ALA A 234 25.08 -29.67 4.80
C ALA A 234 26.38 -29.58 5.59
N SER A 235 26.26 -29.54 6.92
CA SER A 235 27.40 -29.56 7.83
C SER A 235 27.08 -30.44 9.04
N ARG A 236 28.01 -31.29 9.46
CA ARG A 236 27.83 -32.29 10.52
C ARG A 236 26.60 -33.20 10.28
N GLY A 237 26.31 -33.52 9.03
CA GLY A 237 25.17 -34.36 8.63
C GLY A 237 23.81 -33.64 8.62
N ASN A 238 23.75 -32.36 9.02
CA ASN A 238 22.51 -31.58 8.99
C ASN A 238 22.41 -30.79 7.68
N ARG A 239 21.36 -31.05 6.90
CA ARG A 239 21.03 -30.27 5.70
C ARG A 239 20.40 -28.94 6.10
N GLN A 240 20.96 -27.86 5.60
CA GLN A 240 20.47 -26.51 5.88
C GLN A 240 19.34 -26.11 4.93
N PRO A 241 18.44 -25.19 5.36
CA PRO A 241 17.46 -24.56 4.49
C PRO A 241 18.11 -23.98 3.23
N GLU A 242 17.33 -23.85 2.16
CA GLU A 242 17.81 -23.26 0.92
C GLU A 242 17.82 -21.73 1.02
N LEU A 243 18.87 -21.09 0.51
CA LEU A 243 18.95 -19.64 0.40
C LEU A 243 18.82 -19.26 -1.07
N ASN A 244 17.75 -18.53 -1.39
CA ASN A 244 17.38 -18.16 -2.75
C ASN A 244 17.39 -16.63 -2.90
N LEU A 245 17.93 -16.14 -4.00
CA LEU A 245 17.98 -14.72 -4.34
C LEU A 245 17.56 -14.52 -5.80
N ALA A 246 16.45 -13.83 -6.03
CA ALA A 246 16.03 -13.46 -7.38
C ALA A 246 16.92 -12.35 -7.94
N GLY A 247 17.09 -12.31 -9.26
CA GLY A 247 17.86 -11.25 -9.93
C GLY A 247 18.73 -11.71 -11.08
N ILE A 248 18.58 -12.96 -11.53
CA ILE A 248 19.26 -13.44 -12.74
C ILE A 248 18.32 -13.35 -13.93
N THR A 249 18.79 -12.76 -15.02
CA THR A 249 18.14 -12.81 -16.33
C THR A 249 18.85 -13.86 -17.19
N PRO A 250 18.12 -14.82 -17.80
CA PRO A 250 18.72 -15.73 -18.76
C PRO A 250 19.38 -15.00 -19.92
N ASP A 251 20.47 -15.56 -20.43
CA ASP A 251 21.22 -15.07 -21.59
C ASP A 251 21.91 -13.69 -21.42
N GLU A 252 21.87 -13.11 -20.22
CA GLU A 252 22.63 -11.91 -19.82
C GLU A 252 23.85 -12.27 -18.96
N TRP A 253 24.88 -11.42 -18.98
CA TRP A 253 26.06 -11.61 -18.12
C TRP A 253 25.76 -11.12 -16.70
N HIS A 254 25.91 -12.04 -15.75
CA HIS A 254 25.81 -11.75 -14.33
C HIS A 254 27.11 -12.11 -13.62
N SER A 255 27.28 -11.51 -12.46
CA SER A 255 28.29 -11.86 -11.48
C SER A 255 27.59 -12.25 -10.18
N ALA A 256 28.02 -13.35 -9.58
CA ALA A 256 27.48 -13.78 -8.30
C ALA A 256 28.55 -14.31 -7.37
N SER A 257 28.27 -14.18 -6.08
CA SER A 257 29.14 -14.69 -5.04
C SER A 257 28.37 -15.47 -3.99
N VAL A 258 29.05 -16.42 -3.35
CA VAL A 258 28.59 -17.06 -2.12
C VAL A 258 29.72 -17.06 -1.08
N VAL A 259 29.37 -16.80 0.16
CA VAL A 259 30.21 -16.98 1.34
C VAL A 259 29.56 -17.99 2.26
N TYR A 260 30.35 -18.96 2.70
CA TYR A 260 30.01 -19.80 3.83
C TYR A 260 31.02 -19.51 4.94
N ASP A 261 30.55 -19.02 6.09
CA ASP A 261 31.39 -18.78 7.27
C ASP A 261 30.83 -19.53 8.47
N ALA A 262 31.44 -20.69 8.76
CA ALA A 262 31.06 -21.54 9.88
C ALA A 262 31.36 -20.93 11.26
N ARG A 263 32.29 -19.96 11.34
CA ARG A 263 32.64 -19.30 12.61
C ARG A 263 31.50 -18.40 13.10
N THR A 264 30.89 -17.70 12.15
CA THR A 264 29.72 -16.83 12.40
C THR A 264 28.40 -17.53 12.13
N LYS A 265 28.45 -18.77 11.61
CA LYS A 265 27.30 -19.58 11.19
C LYS A 265 26.50 -18.95 10.04
N THR A 266 27.14 -18.10 9.23
CA THR A 266 26.45 -17.31 8.21
C THR A 266 26.64 -17.86 6.80
N ARG A 267 25.63 -17.62 5.96
CA ARG A 267 25.75 -17.69 4.50
C ARG A 267 25.37 -16.35 3.90
N THR A 268 26.16 -15.88 2.95
CA THR A 268 25.85 -14.65 2.20
C THR A 268 25.90 -14.94 0.72
N VAL A 269 24.90 -14.49 -0.03
CA VAL A 269 24.91 -14.49 -1.50
C VAL A 269 24.72 -13.07 -2.02
N CYS A 270 25.38 -12.75 -3.13
CA CYS A 270 25.26 -11.44 -3.79
C CYS A 270 25.22 -11.60 -5.31
N ILE A 271 24.40 -10.77 -5.99
CA ILE A 271 24.31 -10.66 -7.46
C ILE A 271 24.62 -9.21 -7.85
N ASP A 272 25.57 -9.04 -8.77
CA ASP A 272 25.91 -7.76 -9.43
C ASP A 272 26.13 -6.57 -8.48
N GLY A 273 26.55 -6.85 -7.25
CA GLY A 273 26.79 -5.91 -6.16
C GLY A 273 25.58 -5.19 -5.57
N THR A 274 24.38 -5.44 -6.07
CA THR A 274 23.15 -4.72 -5.66
C THR A 274 22.25 -5.60 -4.80
N ALA A 275 21.95 -6.83 -5.24
CA ALA A 275 21.12 -7.78 -4.50
C ALA A 275 22.00 -8.61 -3.57
N LEU A 276 21.69 -8.62 -2.27
CA LEU A 276 22.42 -9.38 -1.26
C LEU A 276 21.45 -10.02 -0.27
N GLN A 277 21.62 -11.30 -0.01
CA GLN A 277 20.83 -12.05 0.97
C GLN A 277 21.78 -12.76 1.93
N LYS A 278 21.44 -12.74 3.23
CA LYS A 278 22.24 -13.35 4.29
C LYS A 278 21.35 -14.11 5.26
N ASP A 279 21.83 -15.26 5.73
CA ASP A 279 21.19 -16.03 6.80
C ASP A 279 22.20 -16.59 7.81
N ASN A 280 21.69 -17.16 8.91
CA ASN A 280 22.46 -17.78 9.99
C ASN A 280 22.26 -19.30 10.03
N ALA A 281 22.31 -19.95 8.86
CA ALA A 281 21.90 -21.35 8.75
C ALA A 281 23.05 -22.38 8.87
N LEU A 282 24.32 -22.02 9.02
CA LEU A 282 25.38 -23.04 9.11
C LEU A 282 25.50 -23.64 10.52
N THR A 283 25.51 -24.98 10.62
CA THR A 283 25.62 -25.68 11.92
C THR A 283 27.04 -26.11 12.29
N GLY A 284 28.04 -25.86 11.43
CA GLY A 284 29.43 -26.26 11.64
C GLY A 284 30.32 -26.00 10.40
N PRO A 285 31.59 -26.44 10.42
CA PRO A 285 32.52 -26.31 9.29
C PRO A 285 32.06 -27.09 8.05
N LEU A 286 32.62 -26.71 6.90
CA LEU A 286 32.48 -27.33 5.58
C LEU A 286 33.88 -27.78 5.12
N GLU A 287 34.38 -28.87 5.69
CA GLU A 287 35.67 -29.51 5.39
C GLU A 287 35.60 -30.24 4.04
N VAL A 288 35.53 -29.48 2.95
CA VAL A 288 35.49 -30.03 1.60
C VAL A 288 36.87 -30.54 1.15
N LYS A 289 36.89 -31.71 0.53
CA LYS A 289 38.09 -32.33 -0.08
C LYS A 289 38.11 -32.23 -1.60
N GLU A 290 36.96 -31.95 -2.19
CA GLU A 290 36.78 -31.72 -3.62
C GLU A 290 35.91 -30.48 -3.81
N VAL A 291 36.33 -29.60 -4.74
CA VAL A 291 35.51 -28.48 -5.23
C VAL A 291 35.45 -28.57 -6.76
N ARG A 292 34.23 -28.56 -7.30
CA ARG A 292 33.96 -28.58 -8.74
C ARG A 292 33.33 -27.27 -9.18
N ILE A 293 33.74 -26.79 -10.36
CA ILE A 293 33.16 -25.64 -11.06
C ILE A 293 32.34 -26.16 -12.25
N GLY A 294 31.15 -25.60 -12.43
CA GLY A 294 30.22 -25.92 -13.52
C GLY A 294 29.41 -27.21 -13.34
N ARG A 295 29.61 -27.96 -12.24
CA ARG A 295 28.88 -29.20 -11.96
C ARG A 295 28.77 -29.51 -10.48
N GLY A 296 27.66 -30.16 -10.10
CA GLY A 296 27.43 -30.70 -8.77
C GLY A 296 28.33 -31.90 -8.41
N VAL A 297 28.67 -32.02 -7.13
CA VAL A 297 29.28 -33.20 -6.50
C VAL A 297 28.20 -34.12 -5.90
N ALA A 298 28.50 -35.41 -5.75
CA ALA A 298 27.63 -36.42 -5.09
C ALA A 298 26.17 -36.43 -5.62
N HIS A 299 25.18 -36.21 -4.76
CA HIS A 299 23.74 -36.25 -5.12
C HIS A 299 23.29 -35.18 -6.13
N PHE A 300 24.16 -34.24 -6.49
CA PHE A 300 23.92 -33.18 -7.47
C PHE A 300 24.59 -33.44 -8.83
N GLU A 301 25.08 -34.64 -9.09
CA GLU A 301 25.83 -34.94 -10.33
C GLU A 301 25.06 -34.68 -11.64
N SER A 302 23.72 -34.65 -11.58
CA SER A 302 22.84 -34.30 -12.70
C SER A 302 22.72 -32.79 -12.93
N TRP A 303 23.11 -31.97 -11.95
CA TRP A 303 23.06 -30.51 -12.01
C TRP A 303 24.34 -30.00 -12.65
N ARG A 304 24.21 -29.51 -13.88
CA ARG A 304 25.31 -28.99 -14.70
C ARG A 304 24.99 -27.56 -15.11
N PHE A 305 26.03 -26.73 -15.17
CA PHE A 305 25.89 -25.39 -15.69
C PHE A 305 25.62 -25.42 -17.18
N ASN A 306 24.58 -24.71 -17.61
CA ASN A 306 24.22 -24.56 -19.00
C ASN A 306 24.42 -23.08 -19.38
N GLY A 307 25.57 -22.76 -19.98
CA GLY A 307 25.97 -21.39 -20.23
C GLY A 307 27.48 -21.26 -20.40
N VAL A 308 27.98 -20.04 -20.24
CA VAL A 308 29.40 -19.70 -20.32
C VAL A 308 29.85 -19.02 -19.02
N MET A 309 31.02 -19.37 -18.48
CA MET A 309 31.68 -18.68 -17.35
C MET A 309 32.95 -17.98 -17.82
N ASP A 310 33.16 -16.76 -17.36
CA ASP A 310 34.30 -15.91 -17.74
C ASP A 310 35.29 -15.75 -16.57
N GLU A 311 34.80 -15.66 -15.34
CA GLU A 311 35.66 -15.49 -14.16
C GLU A 311 35.23 -16.48 -13.07
N VAL A 312 36.19 -17.12 -12.40
CA VAL A 312 35.96 -17.90 -11.18
C VAL A 312 37.06 -17.64 -10.16
N ARG A 313 36.66 -17.25 -8.95
CA ARG A 313 37.55 -17.01 -7.82
C ARG A 313 37.13 -17.85 -6.64
N VAL A 314 38.09 -18.51 -6.00
CA VAL A 314 37.90 -19.27 -4.77
C VAL A 314 38.88 -18.76 -3.73
N ALA A 315 38.37 -18.36 -2.56
CA ALA A 315 39.19 -17.88 -1.45
C ALA A 315 38.90 -18.65 -0.16
N SER A 316 39.95 -18.91 0.62
CA SER A 316 39.86 -19.54 1.95
C SER A 316 39.57 -18.54 3.08
N ALA A 317 38.93 -17.42 2.75
CA ALA A 317 38.56 -16.36 3.68
C ALA A 317 37.10 -15.98 3.44
N ALA A 318 36.36 -15.70 4.51
CA ALA A 318 35.03 -15.11 4.41
C ALA A 318 35.17 -13.62 4.06
N ARG A 319 34.78 -13.25 2.83
CA ARG A 319 34.76 -11.85 2.40
C ARG A 319 33.54 -11.15 3.00
N SER A 320 33.72 -9.88 3.38
CA SER A 320 32.66 -9.08 3.98
C SER A 320 31.59 -8.70 2.96
N ASP A 321 30.42 -8.30 3.44
CA ASP A 321 29.30 -7.86 2.60
C ASP A 321 29.74 -6.72 1.65
N SER A 322 30.58 -5.79 2.11
CA SER A 322 31.16 -4.70 1.27
C SER A 322 32.12 -5.22 0.21
N TRP A 323 32.98 -6.19 0.56
CA TRP A 323 33.90 -6.81 -0.40
C TRP A 323 33.15 -7.55 -1.50
N LEU A 324 32.12 -8.33 -1.16
CA LEU A 324 31.30 -9.07 -2.12
C LEU A 324 30.57 -8.14 -3.07
N ARG A 325 30.00 -7.04 -2.53
CA ARG A 325 29.31 -6.04 -3.34
C ARG A 325 30.24 -5.39 -4.35
N ALA A 326 31.43 -4.99 -3.92
CA ALA A 326 32.45 -4.44 -4.80
C ALA A 326 32.90 -5.46 -5.86
N GLU A 327 33.26 -6.68 -5.44
CA GLU A 327 33.85 -7.69 -6.31
C GLU A 327 32.88 -8.18 -7.39
N THR A 328 31.60 -8.39 -7.04
CA THR A 328 30.57 -8.73 -8.03
C THR A 328 30.25 -7.53 -8.93
N ALA A 329 30.04 -6.33 -8.39
CA ALA A 329 29.78 -5.14 -9.24
C ALA A 329 30.93 -4.79 -10.21
N CYS A 330 32.19 -5.15 -9.90
CA CYS A 330 33.31 -5.01 -10.84
C CYS A 330 33.24 -5.99 -12.02
N LEU A 331 32.65 -7.16 -11.80
CA LEU A 331 32.54 -8.24 -12.80
C LEU A 331 31.22 -8.21 -13.58
N ALA A 332 30.24 -7.41 -13.16
CA ALA A 332 28.98 -7.21 -13.89
C ALA A 332 29.20 -6.52 -15.26
N GLU A 333 28.27 -6.70 -16.19
CA GLU A 333 28.37 -6.19 -17.57
C GLU A 333 28.45 -4.66 -17.65
N SER A 334 27.61 -3.96 -16.91
CA SER A 334 27.75 -2.53 -16.62
C SER A 334 28.23 -2.38 -15.18
N SER A 335 29.53 -2.11 -14.97
CA SER A 335 30.03 -1.99 -13.60
C SER A 335 29.33 -0.84 -12.87
N ALA A 336 28.62 -1.18 -11.79
CA ALA A 336 28.06 -0.19 -10.89
C ALA A 336 29.09 0.35 -9.88
N PHE A 337 30.27 -0.26 -9.81
CA PHE A 337 31.31 0.05 -8.84
C PHE A 337 32.36 1.03 -9.36
N TYR A 338 32.58 1.10 -10.67
CA TYR A 338 33.45 2.13 -11.24
C TYR A 338 32.88 2.73 -12.51
N SER A 339 33.26 3.98 -12.78
CA SER A 339 32.96 4.64 -14.05
C SER A 339 34.24 5.21 -14.67
N LEU A 340 34.32 5.12 -16.00
CA LEU A 340 35.39 5.71 -16.76
C LEU A 340 34.98 7.14 -17.14
N CYS A 341 35.73 8.12 -16.65
CA CYS A 341 35.51 9.53 -17.01
C CYS A 341 35.93 9.82 -18.45
N ALA A 342 35.67 11.03 -18.93
CA ALA A 342 36.19 11.49 -20.22
C ALA A 342 37.73 11.41 -20.25
N VAL A 343 38.27 11.01 -21.40
CA VAL A 343 39.72 11.05 -21.65
C VAL A 343 40.19 12.49 -21.63
N GLN A 344 41.24 12.74 -20.86
CA GLN A 344 41.93 14.02 -20.82
C GLN A 344 43.20 13.92 -21.65
N LYS A 345 43.58 15.02 -22.29
CA LYS A 345 44.83 15.17 -23.02
C LYS A 345 45.79 16.04 -22.24
N GLN A 346 47.08 15.76 -22.36
CA GLN A 346 48.14 16.59 -21.80
C GLN A 346 47.96 18.06 -22.21
N GLY A 347 47.82 18.95 -21.22
CA GLY A 347 47.60 20.38 -21.41
C GLY A 347 46.16 20.87 -21.20
N ASP A 348 45.20 19.97 -21.00
CA ASP A 348 43.82 20.35 -20.64
C ASP A 348 43.78 21.01 -19.24
N PRO A 349 42.95 22.03 -18.99
CA PRO A 349 42.71 22.52 -17.63
C PRO A 349 41.96 21.45 -16.80
N PRO A 350 42.10 21.44 -15.46
CA PRO A 350 41.37 20.50 -14.64
C PRO A 350 39.85 20.76 -14.78
N PRO A 351 39.01 19.72 -14.95
CA PRO A 351 37.59 19.92 -15.27
C PRO A 351 36.76 20.34 -14.05
N PRO A 352 35.61 21.03 -14.26
CA PRO A 352 34.59 21.19 -13.23
C PRO A 352 33.98 19.82 -12.85
N PRO A 353 33.16 19.75 -11.79
CA PRO A 353 32.52 18.50 -11.39
C PRO A 353 31.66 17.86 -12.50
N GLY A 354 31.55 16.54 -12.52
CA GLY A 354 30.77 15.81 -13.53
C GLY A 354 29.25 15.90 -13.31
N ALA A 355 28.47 15.42 -14.29
CA ALA A 355 27.01 15.38 -14.19
C ALA A 355 26.53 14.43 -13.06
N PHE A 356 25.35 14.72 -12.51
CA PHE A 356 24.71 13.97 -11.44
C PHE A 356 23.20 14.25 -11.40
N SER A 357 22.43 13.45 -10.67
CA SER A 357 20.95 13.49 -10.69
C SER A 357 20.36 13.57 -9.28
N LEU A 358 19.23 14.27 -9.15
CA LEU A 358 18.40 14.25 -7.94
C LEU A 358 17.67 12.92 -7.85
N THR A 359 17.64 12.29 -6.67
CA THR A 359 16.99 10.99 -6.46
C THR A 359 15.72 11.09 -5.64
N SER A 360 15.67 11.96 -4.64
CA SER A 360 14.48 12.16 -3.80
C SER A 360 14.49 13.54 -3.15
N PRO A 361 13.33 14.21 -2.97
CA PRO A 361 12.03 13.86 -3.53
C PRO A 361 11.97 14.11 -5.06
N ALA A 362 11.14 13.34 -5.76
CA ALA A 362 10.92 13.52 -7.20
C ALA A 362 10.24 14.87 -7.48
N SER A 363 10.30 15.37 -8.72
CA SER A 363 9.55 16.58 -9.09
C SER A 363 8.03 16.36 -8.93
N GLU A 364 7.32 17.44 -8.61
CA GLU A 364 5.91 17.48 -8.21
C GLU A 364 5.57 16.70 -6.93
N SER A 365 6.57 16.24 -6.18
CA SER A 365 6.32 15.52 -4.93
C SER A 365 5.77 16.47 -3.87
N LEU A 366 4.77 15.97 -3.14
CA LEU A 366 4.43 16.51 -1.83
C LEU A 366 5.47 15.97 -0.85
N CYS A 367 6.15 16.84 -0.13
CA CYS A 367 7.09 16.51 0.94
C CYS A 367 6.29 16.20 2.20
N ARG A 368 5.97 14.91 2.35
CA ARG A 368 5.13 14.34 3.38
C ARG A 368 6.04 13.88 4.52
N GLY A 369 6.03 14.62 5.62
CA GLY A 369 6.92 14.37 6.75
C GLY A 369 6.59 15.26 7.95
N ARG A 370 6.50 14.65 9.12
CA ARG A 370 6.14 15.35 10.38
C ARG A 370 7.23 16.26 10.89
N THR A 371 8.47 15.78 10.80
CA THR A 371 9.64 16.44 11.37
C THR A 371 10.53 16.99 10.28
N SER A 372 10.75 16.19 9.23
CA SER A 372 11.81 16.41 8.28
C SER A 372 11.55 15.70 6.95
N GLN A 373 12.14 16.23 5.89
CA GLN A 373 12.17 15.67 4.56
C GLN A 373 13.63 15.42 4.17
N VAL A 374 13.91 14.22 3.67
CA VAL A 374 15.22 13.89 3.10
C VAL A 374 15.27 14.34 1.64
N PHE A 375 16.31 15.11 1.31
CA PHE A 375 16.70 15.51 -0.04
C PHE A 375 17.99 14.78 -0.41
N ALA A 376 17.98 13.99 -1.47
CA ALA A 376 19.07 13.09 -1.87
C ALA A 376 19.38 13.19 -3.38
N TRP A 377 20.65 12.97 -3.73
CA TRP A 377 21.17 13.03 -5.11
C TRP A 377 22.31 12.01 -5.30
N SER A 378 22.67 11.73 -6.56
CA SER A 378 23.84 10.92 -6.89
C SER A 378 25.14 11.75 -6.75
N ALA A 379 26.26 11.11 -6.46
CA ALA A 379 27.55 11.81 -6.45
C ALA A 379 27.90 12.37 -7.84
N SER A 380 28.56 13.53 -7.84
CA SER A 380 29.17 14.22 -8.97
C SER A 380 30.69 13.97 -8.97
N PRO A 381 31.25 13.39 -10.04
CA PRO A 381 32.69 13.22 -10.24
C PRO A 381 33.50 14.49 -9.98
N GLY A 382 34.60 14.42 -9.23
CA GLY A 382 35.48 15.58 -9.00
C GLY A 382 34.90 16.73 -8.17
N ALA A 383 33.73 16.57 -7.54
CA ALA A 383 33.16 17.54 -6.61
C ALA A 383 33.94 17.59 -5.29
N ARG A 384 34.23 18.79 -4.81
CA ARG A 384 34.82 19.06 -3.48
C ARG A 384 33.78 19.59 -2.48
N ASN A 385 32.62 20.03 -2.96
CA ASN A 385 31.51 20.50 -2.13
C ASN A 385 30.17 20.46 -2.90
N TYR A 386 29.07 20.22 -2.19
CA TYR A 386 27.68 20.36 -2.66
C TYR A 386 26.96 21.47 -1.91
N ALA A 387 26.07 22.17 -2.60
CA ALA A 387 25.10 23.08 -2.00
C ALA A 387 23.70 22.78 -2.53
N VAL A 388 22.74 22.58 -1.63
CA VAL A 388 21.31 22.45 -1.97
C VAL A 388 20.70 23.84 -2.00
N LYS A 389 20.00 24.18 -3.08
CA LYS A 389 19.36 25.49 -3.25
C LYS A 389 17.86 25.32 -3.47
N PHE A 390 17.07 26.23 -2.91
CA PHE A 390 15.63 26.31 -3.08
C PHE A 390 15.23 27.63 -3.73
N TYR A 391 14.20 27.59 -4.57
CA TYR A 391 13.72 28.72 -5.36
C TYR A 391 12.19 28.78 -5.32
N GLU A 392 11.63 29.98 -5.45
CA GLU A 392 10.17 30.19 -5.51
C GLU A 392 9.58 29.94 -6.91
N ALA A 393 10.41 29.99 -7.95
CA ALA A 393 10.00 29.82 -9.34
C ALA A 393 11.05 28.98 -10.12
N PRO A 394 10.65 28.28 -11.20
CA PRO A 394 11.55 27.40 -11.93
C PRO A 394 12.74 28.15 -12.55
N ASP A 395 12.53 29.41 -12.95
CA ASP A 395 13.48 30.30 -13.61
C ASP A 395 14.05 31.41 -12.70
N ALA A 396 13.74 31.37 -11.40
CA ALA A 396 14.28 32.33 -10.44
C ALA A 396 15.82 32.32 -10.44
N LYS A 397 16.41 33.53 -10.52
CA LYS A 397 17.87 33.71 -10.56
C LYS A 397 18.51 33.46 -9.19
N ASP A 398 17.85 33.92 -8.13
CA ASP A 398 18.35 33.86 -6.76
C ASP A 398 17.63 32.76 -5.98
N ALA A 399 18.40 31.99 -5.21
CA ALA A 399 17.86 31.00 -4.30
C ALA A 399 17.32 31.69 -3.05
N VAL A 400 16.12 31.31 -2.61
CA VAL A 400 15.55 31.77 -1.33
C VAL A 400 16.17 31.07 -0.12
N GLU A 401 16.81 29.91 -0.34
CA GLU A 401 17.57 29.21 0.67
C GLU A 401 18.74 28.47 0.01
N ARG A 402 19.90 28.47 0.67
CA ARG A 402 21.06 27.67 0.29
C ARG A 402 21.62 26.95 1.52
N ILE A 403 21.81 25.65 1.40
CA ILE A 403 22.34 24.79 2.46
C ILE A 403 23.59 24.10 1.92
N ASP A 404 24.76 24.40 2.49
CA ASP A 404 25.99 23.70 2.13
C ASP A 404 25.99 22.29 2.75
N ALA A 405 26.15 21.28 1.91
CA ALA A 405 26.11 19.86 2.28
C ALA A 405 27.51 19.24 2.40
N GLY A 406 28.59 19.99 2.10
CA GLY A 406 29.94 19.44 2.08
C GLY A 406 30.04 18.35 1.01
N LEU A 407 30.57 17.19 1.37
CA LEU A 407 30.62 16.02 0.47
C LEU A 407 29.44 15.06 0.64
N LYS A 408 28.42 15.39 1.43
CA LYS A 408 27.24 14.53 1.57
C LYS A 408 26.44 14.51 0.28
N THR A 409 25.76 13.40 0.03
CA THR A 409 24.83 13.20 -1.10
C THR A 409 23.36 13.18 -0.66
N SER A 410 23.12 13.49 0.62
CA SER A 410 21.80 13.75 1.15
C SER A 410 21.86 14.75 2.29
N ILE A 411 20.77 15.49 2.46
CA ILE A 411 20.50 16.31 3.64
C ILE A 411 19.07 16.07 4.11
N GLU A 412 18.89 16.18 5.41
CA GLU A 412 17.58 16.15 6.04
C GLU A 412 17.22 17.58 6.43
N ILE A 413 16.05 18.04 5.99
CA ILE A 413 15.56 19.39 6.23
C ILE A 413 14.30 19.32 7.06
N PRO A 414 14.22 20.04 8.21
CA PRO A 414 12.99 20.12 8.97
C PRO A 414 11.82 20.62 8.12
N THR A 415 10.71 19.87 8.04
CA THR A 415 9.55 20.24 7.19
C THR A 415 8.95 21.58 7.61
N ALA A 416 8.99 21.89 8.92
CA ALA A 416 8.58 23.17 9.47
C ALA A 416 9.30 24.39 8.83
N LYS A 417 10.52 24.22 8.30
CA LYS A 417 11.28 25.29 7.64
C LYS A 417 10.58 25.83 6.40
N PHE A 418 9.88 24.97 5.67
CA PHE A 418 9.22 25.30 4.39
C PHE A 418 7.72 25.08 4.44
N SER A 419 7.13 25.04 5.64
CA SER A 419 5.70 24.84 5.86
C SER A 419 4.86 25.72 4.93
N GLY A 420 3.92 25.09 4.21
CA GLY A 420 3.00 25.74 3.26
C GLY A 420 3.63 26.28 1.98
N LYS A 421 4.90 26.02 1.70
CA LYS A 421 5.57 26.49 0.48
C LYS A 421 5.59 25.43 -0.62
N THR A 422 5.44 25.88 -1.86
CA THR A 422 5.88 25.14 -3.05
C THR A 422 7.19 25.75 -3.52
N LEU A 423 8.23 24.93 -3.63
CA LEU A 423 9.59 25.35 -3.97
C LEU A 423 10.14 24.49 -5.10
N TYR A 424 11.12 25.03 -5.82
CA TYR A 424 11.95 24.30 -6.76
C TYR A 424 13.29 24.09 -6.10
N TRP A 425 13.78 22.86 -6.03
CA TRP A 425 15.07 22.56 -5.41
C TRP A 425 16.06 22.02 -6.44
N ASN A 426 17.33 22.42 -6.32
CA ASN A 426 18.43 21.77 -7.02
C ASN A 426 19.65 21.64 -6.13
N VAL A 427 20.67 20.99 -6.67
CA VAL A 427 21.96 20.80 -6.03
C VAL A 427 23.04 21.31 -6.96
N VAL A 428 24.05 21.94 -6.37
CA VAL A 428 25.23 22.46 -7.07
C VAL A 428 26.46 21.78 -6.54
N ALA A 429 27.16 21.04 -7.41
CA ALA A 429 28.48 20.50 -7.16
C ALA A 429 29.55 21.54 -7.52
N SER A 430 30.62 21.63 -6.73
CA SER A 430 31.69 22.62 -6.91
C SER A 430 33.08 22.05 -6.63
N ASN A 431 34.08 22.53 -7.37
CA ASN A 431 35.51 22.35 -7.08
C ASN A 431 36.27 23.64 -7.42
N ASP A 432 37.60 23.64 -7.28
CA ASP A 432 38.43 24.84 -7.53
C ASP A 432 38.39 25.33 -8.99
N ASN A 433 37.85 24.53 -9.91
CA ASN A 433 37.85 24.77 -11.35
C ASN A 433 36.44 25.01 -11.92
N GLY A 434 35.39 25.01 -11.09
CA GLY A 434 34.03 25.40 -11.49
C GLY A 434 32.90 24.68 -10.76
N THR A 435 31.69 24.79 -11.31
CA THR A 435 30.46 24.24 -10.75
C THR A 435 29.62 23.50 -11.79
N THR A 436 28.89 22.48 -11.34
CA THR A 436 27.89 21.76 -12.14
C THR A 436 26.59 21.69 -11.35
N GLU A 437 25.46 22.00 -11.98
CA GLU A 437 24.13 22.03 -11.32
C GLU A 437 23.23 20.91 -11.84
N ALA A 438 22.43 20.32 -10.95
CA ALA A 438 21.34 19.43 -11.32
C ALA A 438 20.09 20.21 -11.76
N SER A 439 19.20 19.54 -12.50
CA SER A 439 17.87 20.07 -12.85
C SER A 439 17.04 20.36 -11.60
N ARG A 440 16.21 21.40 -11.66
CA ARG A 440 15.31 21.76 -10.55
C ARG A 440 14.10 20.84 -10.50
N ASN A 441 13.81 20.27 -9.33
CA ASN A 441 12.58 19.53 -9.05
C ASN A 441 11.61 20.41 -8.27
N LYS A 442 10.34 20.44 -8.66
CA LYS A 442 9.28 21.12 -7.89
C LYS A 442 8.83 20.25 -6.72
N VAL A 443 8.64 20.83 -5.55
CA VAL A 443 8.15 20.14 -4.35
C VAL A 443 7.20 21.04 -3.57
N SER A 444 6.25 20.45 -2.85
CA SER A 444 5.34 21.20 -1.98
C SER A 444 5.35 20.65 -0.56
N PHE A 445 5.26 21.49 0.45
CA PHE A 445 5.24 21.08 1.85
C PHE A 445 3.86 21.33 2.46
N TYR A 446 3.47 20.49 3.42
CA TYR A 446 2.27 20.72 4.24
C TYR A 446 2.36 22.06 4.99
N ASP A 447 1.23 22.75 5.15
CA ASP A 447 1.11 23.95 5.98
C ASP A 447 0.60 23.61 7.38
N TRP A 448 1.54 23.36 8.27
CA TRP A 448 1.29 23.08 9.67
C TRP A 448 0.97 24.33 10.51
N SER A 449 0.96 25.53 9.94
CA SER A 449 0.81 26.77 10.70
C SER A 449 -0.43 27.57 10.33
N ALA A 450 -1.03 27.32 9.16
CA ALA A 450 -2.17 28.07 8.68
C ALA A 450 -3.45 27.79 9.48
N THR A 451 -3.84 28.78 10.26
CA THR A 451 -5.13 28.84 10.99
C THR A 451 -6.18 29.68 10.27
N THR A 452 -5.76 30.48 9.28
CA THR A 452 -6.64 31.39 8.55
C THR A 452 -7.34 30.63 7.42
N ALA A 453 -8.66 30.80 7.34
CA ALA A 453 -9.45 30.28 6.23
C ALA A 453 -8.97 30.89 4.91
N LEU A 454 -8.67 30.04 3.94
CA LEU A 454 -8.58 30.45 2.54
C LEU A 454 -9.99 30.66 1.98
N SER A 455 -10.09 31.18 0.75
CA SER A 455 -11.35 31.19 0.00
C SER A 455 -11.97 29.79 0.00
N ALA A 456 -13.30 29.70 0.05
CA ALA A 456 -14.03 28.44 0.06
C ALA A 456 -13.42 27.46 -0.96
N PRO A 457 -12.89 26.31 -0.52
CA PRO A 457 -12.13 25.44 -1.40
C PRO A 457 -13.05 24.85 -2.47
N GLN A 458 -12.67 25.03 -3.72
CA GLN A 458 -13.39 24.44 -4.84
C GLN A 458 -12.89 23.01 -5.06
N ARG A 459 -13.82 22.07 -5.23
CA ARG A 459 -13.48 20.71 -5.65
C ARG A 459 -12.87 20.74 -7.05
N SER A 460 -11.71 20.08 -7.22
CA SER A 460 -11.02 19.97 -8.51
C SER A 460 -11.63 18.89 -9.42
N ALA A 461 -12.31 17.90 -8.83
CA ALA A 461 -13.10 16.91 -9.54
C ALA A 461 -14.52 16.85 -8.94
N LEU A 462 -15.52 16.62 -9.79
CA LEU A 462 -16.91 16.50 -9.36
C LEU A 462 -17.33 15.04 -9.29
N PRO A 463 -18.19 14.65 -8.32
CA PRO A 463 -18.87 13.36 -8.35
C PRO A 463 -19.67 13.20 -9.65
N VAL A 464 -19.72 11.97 -10.18
CA VAL A 464 -20.54 11.61 -11.36
C VAL A 464 -22.02 11.66 -10.99
N GLN A 465 -22.37 11.17 -9.81
CA GLN A 465 -23.64 11.42 -9.15
C GLN A 465 -23.33 12.07 -7.82
N ASP A 466 -24.05 13.11 -7.43
CA ASP A 466 -23.78 13.78 -6.17
C ASP A 466 -25.01 13.80 -5.27
N ILE A 467 -24.77 13.90 -3.97
CA ILE A 467 -25.84 13.98 -2.97
C ILE A 467 -26.67 15.23 -3.26
N LEU A 468 -27.99 15.08 -3.34
CA LEU A 468 -28.89 16.19 -3.57
C LEU A 468 -29.23 16.87 -2.24
N ALA A 469 -28.40 17.83 -1.86
CA ALA A 469 -28.62 18.63 -0.65
C ALA A 469 -30.02 19.26 -0.65
N GLY A 470 -30.74 19.13 0.46
CA GLY A 470 -32.10 19.66 0.61
C GLY A 470 -33.21 18.82 -0.03
N ALA A 471 -32.91 17.64 -0.59
CA ALA A 471 -33.94 16.70 -1.01
C ALA A 471 -34.94 16.41 0.13
N GLN A 472 -36.21 16.28 -0.25
CA GLN A 472 -37.30 15.98 0.67
C GLN A 472 -37.90 14.63 0.32
N TYR A 473 -38.24 13.86 1.34
CA TYR A 473 -38.78 12.52 1.19
C TYR A 473 -40.08 12.44 1.99
N ASP A 474 -41.06 11.75 1.42
CA ASP A 474 -42.27 11.32 2.11
C ASP A 474 -42.47 9.84 1.77
N LEU A 475 -41.80 8.97 2.51
CA LEU A 475 -41.87 7.52 2.33
C LEU A 475 -43.15 6.96 2.97
N HIS A 476 -43.79 5.98 2.34
CA HIS A 476 -45.00 5.30 2.81
C HIS A 476 -44.76 3.78 2.97
N GLY A 477 -45.83 3.03 3.26
CA GLY A 477 -45.82 1.56 3.26
C GLY A 477 -44.99 0.92 4.39
N TYR A 478 -44.54 -0.32 4.15
CA TYR A 478 -43.85 -1.15 5.15
C TYR A 478 -42.59 -0.47 5.71
N LEU A 479 -41.74 0.07 4.84
CA LEU A 479 -40.49 0.72 5.25
C LEU A 479 -40.76 1.94 6.13
N ARG A 480 -41.75 2.77 5.77
CA ARG A 480 -42.13 3.93 6.59
C ARG A 480 -42.55 3.54 8.00
N THR A 481 -43.41 2.54 8.14
CA THR A 481 -43.84 2.04 9.46
C THR A 481 -42.65 1.61 10.31
N ARG A 482 -41.65 0.97 9.70
CA ARG A 482 -40.42 0.57 10.42
C ARG A 482 -39.58 1.78 10.84
N ILE A 483 -39.45 2.78 9.99
CA ILE A 483 -38.75 4.04 10.32
C ILE A 483 -39.48 4.76 11.47
N ASP A 484 -40.80 4.88 11.43
CA ASP A 484 -41.58 5.51 12.51
C ASP A 484 -41.37 4.78 13.84
N ASN A 485 -41.33 3.44 13.83
CA ASN A 485 -41.00 2.66 15.02
C ASN A 485 -39.60 2.97 15.56
N ILE A 486 -38.58 3.06 14.69
CA ILE A 486 -37.21 3.45 15.07
C ILE A 486 -37.21 4.84 15.70
N ILE A 487 -37.90 5.81 15.11
CA ILE A 487 -37.97 7.17 15.66
C ILE A 487 -38.57 7.12 17.06
N ARG A 488 -39.78 6.57 17.19
CA ARG A 488 -40.55 6.64 18.43
C ARG A 488 -39.94 5.81 19.55
N ARG A 489 -39.33 4.67 19.23
CA ARG A 489 -38.89 3.69 20.23
C ARG A 489 -37.40 3.67 20.45
N TYR A 490 -36.58 4.12 19.49
CA TYR A 490 -35.14 4.21 19.69
C TYR A 490 -34.70 5.65 19.88
N PHE A 491 -34.86 6.49 18.85
CA PHE A 491 -34.27 7.84 18.87
C PHE A 491 -34.85 8.73 19.96
N LEU A 492 -36.16 8.78 20.12
CA LEU A 492 -36.79 9.61 21.16
C LEU A 492 -36.53 9.09 22.58
N GLU A 493 -36.38 7.77 22.76
CA GLU A 493 -36.24 7.16 24.10
C GLU A 493 -34.78 7.15 24.59
N THR A 494 -33.81 6.88 23.71
CA THR A 494 -32.43 6.55 24.11
C THR A 494 -31.72 7.64 24.93
N PRO A 495 -31.85 8.95 24.62
CA PRO A 495 -31.22 10.00 25.44
C PRO A 495 -31.67 9.97 26.91
N GLU A 496 -32.93 9.59 27.18
CA GLU A 496 -33.50 9.49 28.53
C GLU A 496 -33.27 8.12 29.16
N SER A 497 -33.43 7.02 28.41
CA SER A 497 -33.26 5.65 28.91
C SER A 497 -31.80 5.28 29.14
N SER A 498 -30.89 5.93 28.43
CA SER A 498 -29.46 5.67 28.45
C SER A 498 -28.65 6.96 28.65
N PRO A 499 -28.82 7.66 29.79
CA PRO A 499 -28.18 8.96 30.03
C PRO A 499 -26.64 8.90 30.02
N ALA A 500 -26.05 7.70 30.13
CA ALA A 500 -24.62 7.50 29.92
C ALA A 500 -24.13 8.03 28.57
N ILE A 501 -24.96 8.12 27.52
CA ILE A 501 -24.57 8.59 26.18
C ILE A 501 -23.84 9.94 26.20
N LEU A 502 -24.26 10.88 27.07
CA LEU A 502 -23.57 12.16 27.30
C LEU A 502 -22.96 12.27 28.69
N GLN A 503 -23.47 11.55 29.69
CA GLN A 503 -22.96 11.68 31.06
C GLN A 503 -21.50 11.24 31.19
N VAL A 504 -21.04 10.27 30.41
CA VAL A 504 -19.62 9.84 30.41
C VAL A 504 -18.67 10.97 29.96
N PHE A 505 -19.13 11.88 29.09
CA PHE A 505 -18.35 13.05 28.68
C PHE A 505 -18.22 14.09 29.80
N ARG A 506 -19.28 14.26 30.60
CA ARG A 506 -19.32 15.19 31.74
C ARG A 506 -18.53 14.68 32.95
N ASP A 507 -18.43 13.37 33.09
CA ASP A 507 -17.76 12.71 34.21
C ASP A 507 -16.27 12.45 33.97
N ARG A 508 -15.75 12.71 32.76
CA ARG A 508 -14.41 12.29 32.30
C ARG A 508 -13.26 12.57 33.27
N ASP A 509 -13.30 13.69 33.99
CA ASP A 509 -12.23 14.16 34.88
C ASP A 509 -12.65 14.11 36.37
N LYS A 510 -13.82 13.53 36.69
CA LYS A 510 -14.29 13.41 38.08
C LYS A 510 -13.53 12.31 38.83
N THR A 511 -13.40 12.50 40.14
CA THR A 511 -12.81 11.52 41.07
C THR A 511 -13.90 10.99 42.01
N PRO A 512 -14.06 9.67 42.19
CA PRO A 512 -13.34 8.60 41.48
C PRO A 512 -13.69 8.59 39.98
N VAL A 513 -12.73 8.17 39.15
CA VAL A 513 -12.98 7.93 37.72
C VAL A 513 -14.09 6.87 37.62
N ARG A 514 -15.01 7.07 36.69
CA ARG A 514 -16.09 6.12 36.41
C ARG A 514 -15.51 4.74 36.11
N ASP A 515 -16.26 3.68 36.43
CA ASP A 515 -15.89 2.29 36.09
C ASP A 515 -15.33 2.20 34.65
N PRO A 516 -14.34 1.32 34.39
CA PRO A 516 -13.62 1.29 33.13
C PRO A 516 -14.57 1.33 31.94
N LEU A 517 -14.48 2.41 31.16
CA LEU A 517 -15.23 2.56 29.93
C LEU A 517 -14.64 1.67 28.84
N MET A 518 -15.48 1.21 27.92
CA MET A 518 -15.00 0.59 26.70
C MET A 518 -14.09 1.56 25.93
N PRO A 519 -13.04 1.08 25.22
CA PRO A 519 -12.15 1.92 24.43
C PRO A 519 -12.87 2.84 23.43
N TRP A 520 -14.03 2.44 22.93
CA TRP A 520 -14.86 3.18 21.98
C TRP A 520 -16.04 3.95 22.58
N ALA A 521 -16.15 4.09 23.90
CA ALA A 521 -17.33 4.68 24.54
C ALA A 521 -17.72 6.09 24.03
N GLY A 522 -16.76 6.84 23.46
CA GLY A 522 -17.00 8.15 22.85
C GLY A 522 -17.80 8.11 21.53
N GLU A 523 -17.86 6.99 20.83
CA GLU A 523 -18.52 6.89 19.53
C GLU A 523 -20.05 7.02 19.63
N PHE A 524 -20.63 6.63 20.78
CA PHE A 524 -22.07 6.42 20.92
C PHE A 524 -22.88 7.69 20.61
N ALA A 525 -22.42 8.83 21.11
CA ALA A 525 -23.08 10.12 20.88
C ALA A 525 -23.04 10.53 19.40
N GLY A 526 -21.89 10.36 18.74
CA GLY A 526 -21.71 10.71 17.34
C GLY A 526 -22.47 9.82 16.37
N LYS A 527 -22.48 8.51 16.61
CA LYS A 527 -23.24 7.54 15.81
C LYS A 527 -24.75 7.73 15.97
N TYR A 528 -25.23 7.93 17.21
CA TYR A 528 -26.63 8.29 17.48
C TYR A 528 -27.04 9.54 16.72
N LEU A 529 -26.25 10.62 16.80
CA LEU A 529 -26.55 11.87 16.11
C LEU A 529 -26.56 11.70 14.59
N THR A 530 -25.57 11.00 14.03
CA THR A 530 -25.50 10.72 12.59
C THR A 530 -26.75 9.97 12.11
N GLY A 531 -27.16 8.91 12.83
CA GLY A 531 -28.35 8.14 12.51
C GLY A 531 -29.64 8.96 12.64
N ALA A 532 -29.75 9.78 13.68
CA ALA A 532 -30.91 10.64 13.93
C ALA A 532 -31.06 11.71 12.85
N GLU A 533 -29.99 12.42 12.49
CA GLU A 533 -30.02 13.48 11.47
C GLU A 533 -30.39 12.91 10.09
N LEU A 534 -29.76 11.81 9.68
CA LEU A 534 -30.09 11.15 8.41
C LEU A 534 -31.53 10.61 8.39
N THR A 535 -32.01 10.06 9.51
CA THR A 535 -33.42 9.64 9.64
C THR A 535 -34.37 10.83 9.57
N TRP A 536 -33.98 11.98 10.12
CA TRP A 536 -34.74 13.21 9.97
C TRP A 536 -34.73 13.73 8.52
N ARG A 537 -33.62 13.62 7.77
CA ARG A 537 -33.59 14.00 6.33
C ARG A 537 -34.65 13.25 5.50
N VAL A 538 -34.89 11.97 5.81
CA VAL A 538 -35.88 11.13 5.09
C VAL A 538 -37.32 11.22 5.61
N THR A 539 -37.55 11.76 6.81
CA THR A 539 -38.90 11.80 7.42
C THR A 539 -39.43 13.20 7.72
N ARG A 540 -38.51 14.15 7.94
CA ARG A 540 -38.76 15.49 8.49
C ARG A 540 -39.61 15.49 9.75
N ASP A 541 -39.48 14.43 10.57
CA ASP A 541 -40.26 14.26 11.80
C ASP A 541 -39.93 15.37 12.83
N THR A 542 -40.96 16.09 13.28
CA THR A 542 -40.78 17.26 14.15
C THR A 542 -40.28 16.88 15.54
N ALA A 543 -40.81 15.81 16.14
CA ALA A 543 -40.37 15.37 17.47
C ALA A 543 -38.91 14.93 17.46
N LEU A 544 -38.50 14.18 16.42
CA LEU A 544 -37.10 13.81 16.22
C LEU A 544 -36.21 15.06 16.10
N LYS A 545 -36.64 16.07 15.35
CA LYS A 545 -35.88 17.31 15.18
C LYS A 545 -35.64 18.03 16.51
N GLU A 546 -36.67 18.14 17.36
CA GLU A 546 -36.58 18.75 18.68
C GLU A 546 -35.60 17.99 19.60
N THR A 547 -35.62 16.65 19.55
CA THR A 547 -34.67 15.80 20.27
C THR A 547 -33.25 16.01 19.78
N ILE A 548 -33.02 16.04 18.46
CA ILE A 548 -31.71 16.31 17.86
C ILE A 548 -31.18 17.68 18.29
N ASP A 549 -32.00 18.73 18.16
CA ASP A 549 -31.62 20.11 18.51
C ASP A 549 -31.17 20.21 19.97
N THR A 550 -31.86 19.50 20.85
CA THR A 550 -31.50 19.44 22.27
C THR A 550 -30.22 18.64 22.49
N PHE A 551 -30.12 17.46 21.87
CA PHE A 551 -28.95 16.60 21.98
C PHE A 551 -27.66 17.29 21.50
N VAL A 552 -27.71 18.02 20.39
CA VAL A 552 -26.57 18.77 19.85
C VAL A 552 -26.10 19.84 20.82
N ARG A 553 -27.03 20.64 21.39
CA ARG A 553 -26.67 21.64 22.40
C ARG A 553 -26.01 21.00 23.62
N ASP A 554 -26.55 19.89 24.08
CA ASP A 554 -26.03 19.17 25.25
C ASP A 554 -24.68 18.49 24.99
N LEU A 555 -24.45 17.95 23.80
CA LEU A 555 -23.17 17.37 23.38
C LEU A 555 -22.09 18.45 23.28
N ILE A 556 -22.39 19.60 22.64
CA ILE A 556 -21.45 20.72 22.55
C ILE A 556 -21.10 21.25 23.95
N ALA A 557 -22.08 21.32 24.86
CA ALA A 557 -21.85 21.74 26.24
C ALA A 557 -20.93 20.79 27.04
N CYS A 558 -20.74 19.55 26.58
CA CYS A 558 -19.78 18.62 27.17
C CYS A 558 -18.33 18.85 26.73
N GLN A 559 -18.09 19.63 25.67
CA GLN A 559 -16.75 19.85 25.13
C GLN A 559 -15.83 20.54 26.16
N GLY A 560 -14.59 20.07 26.26
CA GLY A 560 -13.56 20.68 27.08
C GLY A 560 -13.15 22.08 26.60
N PRO A 561 -12.61 22.92 27.49
CA PRO A 561 -12.17 24.28 27.14
C PRO A 561 -11.03 24.30 26.11
N ASP A 562 -10.31 23.19 25.97
CA ASP A 562 -9.24 22.94 25.00
C ASP A 562 -9.75 22.28 23.70
N GLY A 563 -11.07 22.13 23.54
CA GLY A 563 -11.67 21.51 22.36
C GLY A 563 -11.88 20.00 22.47
N TYR A 564 -11.47 19.36 23.56
CA TYR A 564 -11.60 17.92 23.73
C TYR A 564 -13.07 17.46 23.78
N LEU A 565 -13.44 16.52 22.90
CA LEU A 565 -14.79 16.01 22.73
C LEU A 565 -14.82 14.49 22.93
N GLY A 566 -14.37 14.04 24.11
CA GLY A 566 -14.31 12.62 24.46
C GLY A 566 -14.61 12.34 25.95
N PRO A 567 -14.81 11.07 26.32
CA PRO A 567 -15.20 10.69 27.68
C PRO A 567 -14.03 10.28 28.58
N PHE A 568 -12.81 10.20 28.05
CA PHE A 568 -11.66 9.72 28.82
C PHE A 568 -10.96 10.83 29.60
N PRO A 569 -10.37 10.51 30.77
CA PRO A 569 -9.66 11.48 31.61
C PRO A 569 -8.40 12.02 30.92
N LYS A 570 -7.95 13.21 31.34
CA LYS A 570 -6.71 13.84 30.83
C LYS A 570 -5.47 12.93 30.81
N SER A 571 -5.38 11.95 31.71
CA SER A 571 -4.25 11.03 31.80
C SER A 571 -4.16 10.01 30.66
N THR A 572 -5.27 9.77 29.94
CA THR A 572 -5.33 8.72 28.90
C THR A 572 -6.01 9.17 27.60
N ARG A 573 -6.62 10.35 27.56
CA ARG A 573 -7.25 10.87 26.34
C ARG A 573 -6.26 11.03 25.19
N LEU A 574 -6.73 10.82 23.97
CA LEU A 574 -6.06 10.89 22.67
C LEU A 574 -4.86 9.95 22.46
N THR A 575 -4.00 9.75 23.46
CA THR A 575 -2.75 8.99 23.33
C THR A 575 -2.72 7.70 24.15
N GLY A 576 -3.75 7.42 24.96
CA GLY A 576 -3.88 6.17 25.71
C GLY A 576 -4.38 5.01 24.83
N PRO A 577 -4.50 3.80 25.41
CA PRO A 577 -4.93 2.59 24.70
C PRO A 577 -6.46 2.56 24.45
N ASN A 578 -7.00 3.68 23.95
CA ASN A 578 -8.44 3.93 23.78
C ASN A 578 -8.72 4.40 22.33
N TRP A 579 -9.95 4.22 21.85
CA TRP A 579 -10.38 4.67 20.52
C TRP A 579 -10.99 6.08 20.62
N ASP A 580 -10.23 6.99 21.22
CA ASP A 580 -10.73 8.32 21.57
C ASP A 580 -10.86 9.23 20.33
N ILE A 581 -9.92 9.13 19.39
CA ILE A 581 -9.95 9.87 18.13
C ILE A 581 -11.09 9.35 17.24
N TRP A 582 -11.36 8.05 17.28
CA TRP A 582 -12.55 7.46 16.67
C TRP A 582 -13.86 8.04 17.25
N GLY A 583 -13.91 8.27 18.56
CA GLY A 583 -15.01 9.00 19.19
C GLY A 583 -15.16 10.43 18.67
N HIS A 584 -14.03 11.15 18.52
CA HIS A 584 -14.01 12.49 17.92
C HIS A 584 -14.51 12.46 16.47
N TYR A 585 -14.04 11.50 15.66
CA TYR A 585 -14.47 11.32 14.28
C TYR A 585 -16.00 11.25 14.16
N HIS A 586 -16.65 10.36 14.93
CA HIS A 586 -18.10 10.20 14.87
C HIS A 586 -18.86 11.42 15.39
N CYS A 587 -18.40 12.06 16.46
CA CYS A 587 -19.03 13.28 16.96
C CYS A 587 -18.92 14.41 15.94
N MET A 588 -17.75 14.59 15.33
CA MET A 588 -17.53 15.59 14.29
C MET A 588 -18.41 15.34 13.06
N LEU A 589 -18.53 14.08 12.61
CA LEU A 589 -19.38 13.73 11.47
C LEU A 589 -20.85 14.10 11.73
N GLY A 590 -21.40 13.71 12.89
CA GLY A 590 -22.78 14.04 13.26
C GLY A 590 -23.03 15.55 13.40
N LEU A 591 -22.11 16.29 14.02
CA LEU A 591 -22.20 17.74 14.17
C LEU A 591 -22.08 18.47 12.83
N MET A 592 -21.23 17.98 11.92
CA MET A 592 -21.11 18.54 10.57
C MET A 592 -22.35 18.28 9.73
N LEU A 593 -22.98 17.11 9.83
CA LEU A 593 -24.28 16.84 9.20
C LEU A 593 -25.36 17.80 9.72
N TYR A 594 -25.45 17.97 11.04
CA TYR A 594 -26.37 18.93 11.65
C TYR A 594 -26.13 20.37 11.16
N TYR A 595 -24.86 20.79 11.05
CA TYR A 595 -24.51 22.11 10.52
C TYR A 595 -24.93 22.27 9.06
N GLU A 596 -24.78 21.24 8.20
CA GLU A 596 -25.24 21.31 6.80
C GLU A 596 -26.73 21.61 6.68
N ASP A 597 -27.54 21.03 7.56
CA ASP A 597 -29.00 21.16 7.50
C ASP A 597 -29.53 22.42 8.20
N THR A 598 -28.79 22.98 9.15
CA THR A 598 -29.29 24.07 10.01
C THR A 598 -28.51 25.37 9.92
N GLY A 599 -27.25 25.33 9.47
CA GLY A 599 -26.31 26.45 9.59
C GLY A 599 -25.95 26.80 11.03
N TYR A 600 -26.18 25.91 12.01
CA TYR A 600 -25.91 26.18 13.42
C TYR A 600 -24.41 26.21 13.71
N GLU A 601 -23.82 27.40 13.60
CA GLU A 601 -22.38 27.65 13.73
C GLU A 601 -21.72 27.01 14.97
N PRO A 602 -22.33 26.97 16.17
CA PRO A 602 -21.69 26.33 17.33
C PRO A 602 -21.37 24.84 17.12
N ALA A 603 -22.10 24.12 16.26
CA ALA A 603 -21.77 22.73 15.91
C ALA A 603 -20.49 22.66 15.08
N LEU A 604 -20.32 23.55 14.09
CA LEU A 604 -19.11 23.61 13.28
C LEU A 604 -17.90 24.10 14.09
N ASP A 605 -18.11 25.05 15.01
CA ASP A 605 -17.09 25.51 15.95
C ASP A 605 -16.59 24.40 16.87
N ALA A 606 -17.48 23.53 17.35
CA ALA A 606 -17.09 22.37 18.14
C ALA A 606 -16.17 21.44 17.35
N CYS A 607 -16.46 21.21 16.06
CA CYS A 607 -15.59 20.44 15.16
C CYS A 607 -14.23 21.11 14.94
N ARG A 608 -14.18 22.44 14.76
CA ARG A 608 -12.92 23.21 14.63
C ARG A 608 -12.04 23.02 15.86
N LYS A 609 -12.61 23.21 17.05
CA LYS A 609 -11.87 23.05 18.32
C LYS A 609 -11.36 21.62 18.52
N ALA A 610 -12.15 20.62 18.17
CA ALA A 610 -11.72 19.22 18.20
C ALA A 610 -10.56 18.96 17.22
N ALA A 611 -10.66 19.45 15.99
CA ALA A 611 -9.61 19.31 14.98
C ALA A 611 -8.34 20.08 15.36
N ASP A 612 -8.47 21.27 15.96
CA ASP A 612 -7.36 22.07 16.46
C ASP A 612 -6.61 21.34 17.58
N LEU A 613 -7.32 20.70 18.51
CA LEU A 613 -6.70 19.87 19.55
C LEU A 613 -5.95 18.67 18.96
N LEU A 614 -6.54 17.98 17.97
CA LEU A 614 -5.87 16.87 17.28
C LEU A 614 -4.63 17.36 16.55
N PHE A 615 -4.69 18.54 15.94
CA PHE A 615 -3.55 19.17 15.30
C PHE A 615 -2.44 19.50 16.31
N GLU A 616 -2.77 20.16 17.43
CA GLU A 616 -1.82 20.48 18.49
C GLU A 616 -1.18 19.23 19.10
N THR A 617 -1.91 18.12 19.13
CA THR A 617 -1.43 16.85 19.70
C THR A 617 -0.59 16.05 18.70
N PHE A 618 -1.05 15.89 17.46
CA PHE A 618 -0.48 14.96 16.47
C PHE A 618 0.27 15.64 15.32
N GLY A 619 0.31 16.98 15.29
CA GLY A 619 1.08 17.76 14.34
C GLY A 619 2.61 17.59 14.48
N PRO A 620 3.42 18.50 13.92
CA PRO A 620 4.88 18.37 13.89
C PRO A 620 5.48 18.20 15.29
N GLY A 621 6.24 17.11 15.48
CA GLY A 621 6.91 16.80 16.75
C GLY A 621 6.05 16.10 17.81
N GLY A 622 4.76 15.85 17.56
CA GLY A 622 3.89 15.09 18.45
C GLY A 622 4.08 13.57 18.39
N PRO A 623 3.34 12.77 19.17
CA PRO A 623 3.19 11.33 18.95
C PRO A 623 2.49 11.04 17.61
N THR A 624 2.69 9.84 17.08
CA THR A 624 1.97 9.36 15.89
C THR A 624 0.56 8.88 16.26
N LEU A 625 -0.34 8.72 15.28
CA LEU A 625 -1.68 8.18 15.54
C LEU A 625 -1.68 6.67 15.87
N THR A 626 -0.54 6.00 15.70
CA THR A 626 -0.33 4.59 16.09
C THR A 626 0.05 4.43 17.58
N CYS A 627 0.13 5.53 18.34
CA CYS A 627 0.57 5.52 19.74
C CYS A 627 -0.39 4.81 20.71
N ASP A 628 -1.61 4.49 20.28
CA ASP A 628 -2.61 3.76 21.05
C ASP A 628 -2.31 2.25 21.20
N GLY A 629 -1.30 1.75 20.48
CA GLY A 629 -0.91 0.34 20.47
C GLY A 629 -1.81 -0.57 19.62
N SER A 630 -2.77 -0.02 18.88
CA SER A 630 -3.68 -0.77 17.99
C SER A 630 -3.23 -0.77 16.52
N GLY A 631 -2.06 -0.20 16.22
CA GLY A 631 -1.68 0.13 14.84
C GLY A 631 -2.47 1.32 14.28
N GLY A 632 -3.20 2.04 15.15
CA GLY A 632 -3.98 3.25 14.83
C GLY A 632 -5.20 3.03 13.92
N GLN A 633 -5.55 1.78 13.59
CA GLN A 633 -6.60 1.46 12.62
C GLN A 633 -7.92 2.19 12.89
N MET A 634 -8.37 2.25 14.15
CA MET A 634 -9.65 2.89 14.49
C MET A 634 -9.51 4.41 14.56
N ASN A 635 -8.38 4.90 15.08
CA ASN A 635 -8.18 6.31 15.40
C ASN A 635 -7.83 7.18 14.19
N MET A 636 -7.47 6.59 13.06
CA MET A 636 -7.10 7.33 11.84
C MET A 636 -8.30 7.76 10.98
N ALA A 637 -9.50 7.22 11.20
CA ALA A 637 -10.70 7.54 10.43
C ALA A 637 -11.09 9.03 10.46
N VAL A 638 -10.56 9.77 11.44
CA VAL A 638 -10.71 11.23 11.53
C VAL A 638 -10.18 11.97 10.29
N CYS A 639 -9.27 11.37 9.50
CA CYS A 639 -8.85 11.94 8.22
C CYS A 639 -10.03 12.27 7.30
N HIS A 640 -11.08 11.45 7.29
CA HIS A 640 -12.31 11.73 6.55
C HIS A 640 -13.00 13.00 7.06
N SER A 641 -13.24 13.10 8.38
CA SER A 641 -13.85 14.30 8.99
C SER A 641 -13.00 15.56 8.80
N LEU A 642 -11.68 15.45 8.76
CA LEU A 642 -10.77 16.58 8.52
C LEU A 642 -10.89 17.14 7.10
N VAL A 643 -11.04 16.27 6.09
CA VAL A 643 -11.29 16.71 4.71
C VAL A 643 -12.66 17.40 4.59
N LEU A 644 -13.70 16.82 5.19
CA LEU A 644 -15.03 17.44 5.23
C LEU A 644 -15.02 18.79 5.95
N LEU A 645 -14.30 18.89 7.07
CA LEU A 645 -14.16 20.15 7.82
C LEU A 645 -13.40 21.21 7.00
N TYR A 646 -12.35 20.81 6.28
CA TYR A 646 -11.66 21.71 5.35
C TYR A 646 -12.60 22.23 4.27
N LEU A 647 -13.44 21.38 3.66
CA LEU A 647 -14.41 21.81 2.66
C LEU A 647 -15.39 22.87 3.19
N LYS A 648 -15.71 22.83 4.50
CA LYS A 648 -16.61 23.78 5.15
C LYS A 648 -15.95 25.06 5.64
N THR A 649 -14.65 25.01 5.94
CA THR A 649 -13.95 26.10 6.66
C THR A 649 -12.84 26.77 5.85
N GLY A 650 -12.29 26.09 4.85
CA GLY A 650 -11.14 26.56 4.08
C GLY A 650 -9.81 26.62 4.86
N VAL A 651 -9.74 26.04 6.07
CA VAL A 651 -8.55 26.13 6.95
C VAL A 651 -7.52 25.04 6.58
N PRO A 652 -6.37 25.39 5.96
CA PRO A 652 -5.48 24.42 5.29
C PRO A 652 -4.93 23.30 6.18
N ARG A 653 -4.61 23.61 7.44
CA ARG A 653 -4.03 22.64 8.39
C ARG A 653 -4.90 21.39 8.61
N TYR A 654 -6.21 21.47 8.41
CA TYR A 654 -7.10 20.31 8.50
C TYR A 654 -6.87 19.34 7.33
N LEU A 655 -6.78 19.87 6.11
CA LEU A 655 -6.44 19.07 4.93
C LEU A 655 -5.05 18.47 5.04
N ASP A 656 -4.08 19.24 5.53
CA ASP A 656 -2.71 18.77 5.64
C ASP A 656 -2.54 17.70 6.72
N LEU A 657 -3.27 17.80 7.84
CA LEU A 657 -3.34 16.71 8.82
C LEU A 657 -3.98 15.44 8.22
N ALA A 658 -5.04 15.58 7.40
CA ALA A 658 -5.64 14.44 6.71
C ALA A 658 -4.67 13.78 5.71
N LYS A 659 -3.93 14.58 4.93
CA LYS A 659 -2.92 14.08 3.99
C LYS A 659 -1.75 13.41 4.71
N TYR A 660 -1.31 13.96 5.85
CA TYR A 660 -0.33 13.30 6.70
C TYR A 660 -0.82 11.92 7.17
N ILE A 661 -2.07 11.80 7.61
CA ILE A 661 -2.61 10.49 8.03
C ILE A 661 -2.54 9.50 6.87
N VAL A 662 -3.02 9.90 5.68
CA VAL A 662 -3.12 9.02 4.51
C VAL A 662 -1.75 8.57 3.97
N HIS A 663 -0.75 9.45 4.00
CA HIS A 663 0.52 9.20 3.33
C HIS A 663 1.68 8.85 4.24
N ASP A 664 1.58 9.21 5.51
CA ASP A 664 2.63 8.95 6.50
C ASP A 664 2.11 8.01 7.58
N ALA A 665 1.04 8.36 8.29
CA ALA A 665 0.58 7.59 9.45
C ALA A 665 0.08 6.19 9.07
N TRP A 666 -0.59 6.04 7.92
CA TRP A 666 -0.98 4.72 7.39
C TRP A 666 0.21 3.83 7.04
N ASN A 667 1.41 4.39 6.86
CA ASN A 667 2.62 3.68 6.48
C ASN A 667 3.61 3.49 7.64
N GLU A 668 3.22 3.88 8.85
CA GLU A 668 4.01 3.62 10.05
C GLU A 668 4.02 2.14 10.44
N PRO A 669 5.03 1.66 11.18
CA PRO A 669 5.11 0.26 11.59
C PRO A 669 3.84 -0.23 12.30
N GLY A 670 3.19 -1.25 11.73
CA GLY A 670 1.97 -1.86 12.28
C GLY A 670 0.66 -1.24 11.81
N ALA A 671 0.71 -0.14 11.03
CA ALA A 671 -0.45 0.48 10.40
C ALA A 671 -0.91 -0.28 9.14
N GLY A 672 -1.98 0.19 8.51
CA GLY A 672 -2.70 -0.55 7.46
C GLY A 672 -2.14 -0.48 6.05
N HIS A 673 -1.20 0.42 5.73
CA HIS A 673 -0.61 0.63 4.39
C HIS A 673 -1.65 0.71 3.27
N TYR A 674 -2.79 1.36 3.51
CA TYR A 674 -3.98 1.24 2.67
C TYR A 674 -3.78 1.74 1.24
N LEU A 675 -3.32 2.98 1.07
CA LEU A 675 -3.14 3.57 -0.26
C LEU A 675 -2.03 2.86 -1.05
N GLU A 676 -0.88 2.58 -0.43
CA GLU A 676 0.23 1.89 -1.09
C GLU A 676 -0.13 0.47 -1.50
N SER A 677 -0.82 -0.28 -0.63
CA SER A 677 -1.23 -1.66 -0.92
C SER A 677 -2.27 -1.71 -2.04
N ALA A 678 -3.22 -0.76 -2.05
CA ALA A 678 -4.19 -0.64 -3.13
C ALA A 678 -3.54 -0.28 -4.47
N LEU A 679 -2.61 0.70 -4.49
CA LEU A 679 -1.88 1.07 -5.70
C LEU A 679 -0.94 -0.04 -6.20
N ALA A 680 -0.47 -0.91 -5.30
CA ALA A 680 0.27 -2.12 -5.64
C ALA A 680 -0.62 -3.28 -6.13
N GLY A 681 -1.95 -3.11 -6.15
CA GLY A 681 -2.90 -4.11 -6.62
C GLY A 681 -3.09 -5.30 -5.65
N LYS A 682 -2.70 -5.16 -4.38
CA LYS A 682 -2.90 -6.20 -3.36
C LYS A 682 -4.38 -6.35 -3.01
N ARG A 683 -4.81 -7.55 -2.64
CA ARG A 683 -6.15 -7.76 -2.11
C ARG A 683 -6.29 -7.12 -0.72
N VAL A 684 -7.49 -6.69 -0.35
CA VAL A 684 -7.79 -6.08 0.96
C VAL A 684 -7.45 -7.04 2.10
N VAL A 685 -7.68 -8.34 1.94
CA VAL A 685 -7.30 -9.38 2.93
C VAL A 685 -5.78 -9.50 3.11
N GLU A 686 -4.97 -8.99 2.17
CA GLU A 686 -3.50 -8.95 2.28
C GLU A 686 -2.99 -7.65 2.92
N PHE A 687 -3.88 -6.70 3.24
CA PHE A 687 -3.49 -5.48 3.94
C PHE A 687 -3.12 -5.82 5.39
N PRO A 688 -2.06 -5.23 5.97
CA PRO A 688 -1.65 -5.50 7.34
C PRO A 688 -2.76 -5.33 8.39
N GLN A 689 -3.68 -4.41 8.15
CA GLN A 689 -4.91 -4.22 8.91
C GLN A 689 -6.08 -4.21 7.92
N HIS A 690 -7.15 -4.96 8.20
CA HIS A 690 -8.31 -5.06 7.29
C HIS A 690 -9.60 -5.38 8.05
N ARG A 691 -9.71 -4.88 9.29
CA ARG A 691 -11.02 -4.82 9.98
C ARG A 691 -11.93 -3.76 9.37
N TRP A 692 -13.23 -3.87 9.64
CA TRP A 692 -14.23 -2.98 9.05
C TRP A 692 -14.07 -1.50 9.45
N GLU A 693 -13.48 -1.19 10.61
CA GLU A 693 -13.31 0.19 11.05
C GLU A 693 -12.49 1.01 10.04
N ALA A 694 -11.54 0.36 9.35
CA ALA A 694 -10.72 0.96 8.30
C ALA A 694 -11.53 1.46 7.10
N ILE A 695 -12.76 1.00 6.91
CA ILE A 695 -13.62 1.50 5.83
C ILE A 695 -13.81 3.01 5.94
N HIS A 696 -13.91 3.56 7.17
CA HIS A 696 -14.06 4.99 7.37
C HIS A 696 -12.79 5.79 7.10
N ASP A 697 -11.60 5.20 7.31
CA ASP A 697 -10.33 5.75 6.82
C ASP A 697 -10.34 5.87 5.30
N TRP A 698 -10.78 4.80 4.62
CA TRP A 698 -10.76 4.74 3.16
C TRP A 698 -11.71 5.76 2.51
N GLN A 699 -12.81 6.14 3.17
CA GLN A 699 -13.69 7.22 2.71
C GLN A 699 -12.95 8.56 2.51
N ALA A 700 -11.85 8.80 3.24
CA ALA A 700 -11.03 9.99 3.02
C ALA A 700 -10.42 10.04 1.62
N LEU A 701 -10.15 8.90 0.99
CA LEU A 701 -9.61 8.85 -0.38
C LEU A 701 -10.60 9.43 -1.40
N ALA A 702 -11.89 9.14 -1.27
CA ALA A 702 -12.90 9.69 -2.16
C ALA A 702 -12.99 11.22 -2.05
N GLU A 703 -13.05 11.74 -0.82
CA GLU A 703 -13.08 13.19 -0.59
C GLU A 703 -11.78 13.90 -0.99
N LEU A 704 -10.62 13.27 -0.80
CA LEU A 704 -9.34 13.78 -1.29
C LEU A 704 -9.29 13.81 -2.82
N TYR A 705 -9.80 12.80 -3.51
CA TYR A 705 -9.90 12.82 -4.98
C TYR A 705 -10.76 13.99 -5.47
N TRP A 706 -11.99 14.14 -4.98
CA TRP A 706 -12.85 15.25 -5.42
C TRP A 706 -12.25 16.61 -5.10
N LEU A 707 -11.58 16.74 -3.96
CA LEU A 707 -10.94 18.00 -3.59
C LEU A 707 -9.73 18.32 -4.47
N THR A 708 -8.84 17.36 -4.69
CA THR A 708 -7.51 17.60 -5.28
C THR A 708 -7.38 17.26 -6.76
N GLY A 709 -8.27 16.41 -7.29
CA GLY A 709 -8.15 15.83 -8.64
C GLY A 709 -7.03 14.80 -8.78
N ASP A 710 -6.38 14.39 -7.68
CA ASP A 710 -5.28 13.43 -7.73
C ASP A 710 -5.80 12.00 -7.90
N GLU A 711 -5.56 11.45 -9.08
CA GLU A 711 -5.99 10.11 -9.51
C GLU A 711 -5.49 8.97 -8.62
N GLN A 712 -4.43 9.16 -7.82
CA GLN A 712 -3.96 8.10 -6.92
C GLN A 712 -5.04 7.74 -5.88
N TYR A 713 -5.78 8.74 -5.39
CA TYR A 713 -6.81 8.52 -4.40
C TYR A 713 -8.03 7.81 -4.98
N LYS A 714 -8.44 8.20 -6.21
CA LYS A 714 -9.51 7.50 -6.95
C LYS A 714 -9.15 6.04 -7.18
N LYS A 715 -7.97 5.77 -7.74
CA LYS A 715 -7.50 4.40 -8.01
C LYS A 715 -7.42 3.56 -6.75
N GLY A 716 -6.88 4.12 -5.66
CA GLY A 716 -6.81 3.43 -4.37
C GLY A 716 -8.20 3.08 -3.83
N PHE A 717 -9.13 4.04 -3.82
CA PHE A 717 -10.49 3.84 -3.33
C PHE A 717 -11.27 2.82 -4.19
N GLU A 718 -11.24 2.97 -5.51
CA GLU A 718 -11.90 2.04 -6.45
C GLU A 718 -11.37 0.62 -6.30
N HIS A 719 -10.04 0.45 -6.18
CA HIS A 719 -9.43 -0.86 -5.99
C HIS A 719 -9.92 -1.52 -4.69
N ILE A 720 -9.89 -0.78 -3.57
CA ILE A 720 -10.35 -1.27 -2.26
C ILE A 720 -11.82 -1.70 -2.33
N TRP A 721 -12.71 -0.89 -2.91
CA TRP A 721 -14.12 -1.23 -3.03
C TRP A 721 -14.34 -2.47 -3.93
N ARG A 722 -13.67 -2.52 -5.08
CA ARG A 722 -13.82 -3.62 -6.04
C ARG A 722 -13.34 -4.95 -5.49
N ASP A 723 -12.20 -4.97 -4.80
CA ASP A 723 -11.72 -6.19 -4.13
C ASP A 723 -12.61 -6.55 -2.93
N GLY A 724 -13.02 -5.56 -2.13
CA GLY A 724 -13.94 -5.74 -1.01
C GLY A 724 -15.32 -6.31 -1.39
N LEU A 725 -15.76 -6.13 -2.65
CA LEU A 725 -16.98 -6.76 -3.17
C LEU A 725 -16.90 -8.30 -3.12
N SER A 726 -15.71 -8.89 -3.12
CA SER A 726 -15.50 -10.34 -2.96
C SER A 726 -15.89 -10.86 -1.57
N ASP A 727 -16.01 -9.99 -0.58
CA ASP A 727 -16.42 -10.28 0.80
C ASP A 727 -17.91 -9.99 1.06
N ARG A 728 -18.68 -9.57 0.06
CA ARG A 728 -20.13 -9.33 0.19
C ARG A 728 -20.86 -10.66 0.25
N HIS A 729 -21.47 -11.01 1.38
CA HIS A 729 -22.23 -12.25 1.62
C HIS A 729 -23.63 -12.23 0.97
N ASN A 730 -24.32 -13.37 0.91
CA ASN A 730 -25.67 -13.43 0.32
C ASN A 730 -26.69 -12.49 1.01
N THR A 731 -26.51 -12.20 2.30
CA THR A 731 -27.34 -11.27 3.08
C THR A 731 -27.20 -9.81 2.63
N GLY A 732 -26.19 -9.48 1.81
CA GLY A 732 -25.77 -8.12 1.52
C GLY A 732 -24.88 -7.50 2.59
N GLY A 733 -24.59 -8.22 3.69
CA GLY A 733 -23.53 -7.82 4.63
C GLY A 733 -22.16 -8.13 4.04
N ALA A 734 -21.17 -7.32 4.39
CA ALA A 734 -19.77 -7.55 4.02
C ALA A 734 -18.98 -7.95 5.25
N THR A 735 -17.88 -8.69 5.05
CA THR A 735 -16.95 -9.20 6.08
C THR A 735 -17.51 -10.33 6.93
N ALA A 736 -16.61 -11.11 7.54
CA ALA A 736 -16.93 -12.10 8.55
C ALA A 736 -15.93 -12.01 9.70
N GLY A 737 -16.41 -12.12 10.94
CA GLY A 737 -15.55 -11.97 12.12
C GLY A 737 -14.94 -10.58 12.27
N GLU A 738 -15.69 -9.54 11.88
CA GLU A 738 -15.30 -8.12 11.95
C GLU A 738 -14.19 -7.69 10.95
N GLY A 739 -13.82 -8.53 9.98
CA GLY A 739 -12.81 -8.18 8.97
C GLY A 739 -12.98 -8.87 7.62
N PHE A 740 -12.30 -8.34 6.60
CA PHE A 740 -12.32 -8.93 5.25
C PHE A 740 -11.63 -10.31 5.28
N VAL A 741 -12.32 -11.34 4.79
CA VAL A 741 -11.84 -12.73 4.73
C VAL A 741 -11.56 -13.20 3.29
N GLY A 742 -11.90 -12.38 2.30
CA GLY A 742 -11.61 -12.59 0.90
C GLY A 742 -12.59 -13.51 0.16
N HIS A 743 -13.75 -13.82 0.73
CA HIS A 743 -14.83 -14.59 0.10
C HIS A 743 -16.16 -14.54 0.88
N PRO A 744 -17.32 -14.78 0.24
CA PRO A 744 -18.64 -14.58 0.86
C PRO A 744 -19.19 -15.83 1.58
N TYR A 745 -18.42 -16.91 1.65
CA TYR A 745 -18.86 -18.23 2.14
C TYR A 745 -18.36 -18.58 3.56
N ASP A 746 -17.86 -17.59 4.31
CA ASP A 746 -17.49 -17.79 5.71
C ASP A 746 -18.74 -17.74 6.61
N PRO A 747 -18.98 -18.74 7.48
CA PRO A 747 -20.15 -18.77 8.36
C PRO A 747 -19.99 -17.93 9.63
N GLY A 748 -18.87 -17.19 9.77
CA GLY A 748 -18.59 -16.30 10.88
C GLY A 748 -19.61 -15.16 11.02
N ALA A 749 -19.46 -14.38 12.10
CA ALA A 749 -20.37 -13.28 12.38
C ALA A 749 -20.27 -12.18 11.30
N ILE A 750 -21.40 -11.85 10.69
CA ILE A 750 -21.56 -10.72 9.78
C ILE A 750 -22.10 -9.56 10.63
N GLU A 751 -21.17 -8.77 11.19
CA GLU A 751 -21.52 -7.68 12.10
C GLU A 751 -22.31 -6.57 11.36
N THR A 752 -23.29 -6.01 12.05
CA THR A 752 -24.14 -4.92 11.56
C THR A 752 -23.32 -3.68 11.23
N CYS A 753 -22.36 -3.27 12.08
CA CYS A 753 -21.48 -2.14 11.79
C CYS A 753 -20.70 -2.30 10.48
N CYS A 754 -20.21 -3.51 10.16
CA CYS A 754 -19.56 -3.78 8.88
C CYS A 754 -20.50 -3.51 7.70
N THR A 755 -21.76 -3.95 7.81
CA THR A 755 -22.79 -3.69 6.79
C THR A 755 -23.06 -2.19 6.64
N ILE A 756 -23.15 -1.44 7.74
CA ILE A 756 -23.38 0.02 7.70
C ILE A 756 -22.19 0.75 7.06
N ALA A 757 -20.96 0.36 7.42
CA ALA A 757 -19.75 0.93 6.83
C ALA A 757 -19.65 0.60 5.33
N TRP A 758 -19.98 -0.63 4.93
CA TRP A 758 -20.04 -1.05 3.53
C TRP A 758 -21.05 -0.22 2.72
N ILE A 759 -22.23 0.06 3.27
CA ILE A 759 -23.22 0.95 2.63
C ILE A 759 -22.64 2.35 2.46
N ALA A 760 -22.05 2.93 3.52
CA ALA A 760 -21.50 4.28 3.47
C ALA A 760 -20.39 4.40 2.40
N MET A 761 -19.46 3.45 2.34
CA MET A 761 -18.42 3.43 1.32
C MET A 761 -18.98 3.21 -0.09
N SER A 762 -20.03 2.40 -0.22
CA SER A 762 -20.70 2.19 -1.50
C SER A 762 -21.42 3.45 -2.00
N ILE A 763 -21.94 4.29 -1.10
CA ILE A 763 -22.49 5.61 -1.49
C ILE A 763 -21.39 6.48 -2.09
N ASP A 764 -20.19 6.51 -1.51
CA ASP A 764 -19.05 7.24 -2.08
C ASP A 764 -18.59 6.64 -3.43
N MET A 765 -18.63 5.31 -3.56
CA MET A 765 -18.35 4.63 -4.84
C MET A 765 -19.40 4.95 -5.90
N LEU A 766 -20.68 5.05 -5.52
CA LEU A 766 -21.76 5.46 -6.42
C LEU A 766 -21.56 6.92 -6.84
N ARG A 767 -21.17 7.78 -5.90
CA ARG A 767 -20.83 9.18 -6.21
C ARG A 767 -19.67 9.27 -7.19
N MET A 768 -18.66 8.42 -7.01
CA MET A 768 -17.43 8.42 -7.81
C MET A 768 -17.64 7.89 -9.23
N THR A 769 -18.43 6.83 -9.39
CA THR A 769 -18.54 6.09 -10.66
C THR A 769 -19.86 6.30 -11.39
N GLY A 770 -20.93 6.61 -10.66
CA GLY A 770 -22.29 6.67 -11.18
C GLY A 770 -22.79 5.33 -11.74
N GLU A 771 -22.21 4.20 -11.32
CA GLU A 771 -22.57 2.87 -11.79
C GLU A 771 -23.84 2.33 -11.12
N SER A 772 -24.77 1.78 -11.92
CA SER A 772 -26.03 1.23 -11.40
C SER A 772 -25.80 0.09 -10.43
N ARG A 773 -24.78 -0.74 -10.70
CA ARG A 773 -24.45 -1.88 -9.86
C ARG A 773 -24.08 -1.50 -8.43
N VAL A 774 -23.44 -0.35 -8.24
CA VAL A 774 -23.10 0.13 -6.89
C VAL A 774 -24.38 0.49 -6.14
N ALA A 775 -25.35 1.13 -6.80
CA ALA A 775 -26.67 1.38 -6.22
C ALA A 775 -27.45 0.09 -5.94
N ASP A 776 -27.27 -0.96 -6.76
CA ASP A 776 -27.85 -2.29 -6.51
C ASP A 776 -27.25 -2.93 -5.24
N GLU A 777 -25.94 -2.79 -5.02
CA GLU A 777 -25.30 -3.27 -3.79
C GLU A 777 -25.79 -2.48 -2.56
N ILE A 778 -25.95 -1.15 -2.67
CA ILE A 778 -26.54 -0.32 -1.60
C ILE A 778 -27.98 -0.78 -1.28
N GLU A 779 -28.83 -0.96 -2.29
CA GLU A 779 -30.21 -1.43 -2.13
C GLU A 779 -30.26 -2.81 -1.47
N TRP A 780 -29.42 -3.74 -1.94
CA TRP A 780 -29.33 -5.08 -1.38
C TRP A 780 -28.95 -5.04 0.10
N SER A 781 -27.83 -4.40 0.46
CA SER A 781 -27.37 -4.31 1.85
C SER A 781 -28.39 -3.62 2.75
N THR A 782 -29.05 -2.57 2.25
CA THR A 782 -30.05 -1.78 2.99
C THR A 782 -31.30 -2.61 3.28
N LEU A 783 -31.90 -3.22 2.25
CA LEU A 783 -33.19 -3.92 2.38
C LEU A 783 -33.08 -5.31 3.00
N ASN A 784 -31.88 -5.89 3.07
CA ASN A 784 -31.65 -7.22 3.60
C ASN A 784 -30.95 -7.17 4.97
N SER A 785 -29.61 -7.23 5.00
CA SER A 785 -28.84 -7.30 6.24
C SER A 785 -29.10 -6.11 7.18
N ALA A 786 -29.00 -4.87 6.69
CA ALA A 786 -29.10 -3.69 7.55
C ALA A 786 -30.50 -3.53 8.17
N LEU A 787 -31.55 -3.65 7.37
CA LEU A 787 -32.92 -3.63 7.87
C LEU A 787 -33.25 -4.88 8.71
N GLY A 788 -32.62 -6.03 8.43
CA GLY A 788 -32.75 -7.26 9.21
C GLY A 788 -32.09 -7.23 10.58
N ALA A 789 -31.09 -6.37 10.78
CA ALA A 789 -30.45 -6.14 12.07
C ALA A 789 -31.37 -5.41 13.06
N ILE A 790 -32.38 -4.69 12.56
CA ILE A 790 -33.35 -3.97 13.38
C ILE A 790 -34.60 -4.84 13.49
N PRO A 791 -35.19 -5.07 14.67
CA PRO A 791 -36.46 -5.77 14.78
C PRO A 791 -37.60 -4.88 14.24
N TYR A 792 -38.76 -5.45 13.92
CA TYR A 792 -39.92 -4.66 13.45
C TYR A 792 -40.34 -3.57 14.45
N SER A 793 -40.12 -3.80 15.75
CA SER A 793 -40.39 -2.84 16.81
C SER A 793 -39.46 -1.62 16.81
N GLY A 794 -38.32 -1.66 16.12
CA GLY A 794 -37.34 -0.58 16.07
C GLY A 794 -36.54 -0.32 17.36
N ARG A 795 -36.82 -1.03 18.47
CA ARG A 795 -36.29 -0.67 19.81
C ARG A 795 -34.86 -1.12 20.09
N ALA A 796 -34.35 -2.10 19.35
CA ALA A 796 -33.09 -2.77 19.60
C ALA A 796 -32.36 -3.07 18.29
N CYS A 797 -31.20 -3.71 18.37
CA CYS A 797 -30.41 -4.14 17.21
C CYS A 797 -29.80 -5.51 17.47
N ALA A 798 -29.64 -6.31 16.43
CA ALA A 798 -28.81 -7.51 16.43
C ALA A 798 -27.35 -7.11 16.16
N TYR A 799 -26.41 -7.83 16.76
CA TYR A 799 -25.01 -7.65 16.41
C TYR A 799 -24.73 -8.29 15.06
N ASN A 800 -25.11 -9.56 14.91
CA ASN A 800 -24.91 -10.36 13.72
C ASN A 800 -26.23 -10.62 12.98
N VAL A 801 -26.19 -10.55 11.65
CA VAL A 801 -27.26 -11.05 10.77
C VAL A 801 -26.75 -12.30 10.05
N PRO A 802 -26.84 -13.49 10.69
CA PRO A 802 -26.26 -14.70 10.13
C PRO A 802 -26.96 -15.10 8.83
N MET A 803 -26.24 -15.80 7.94
CA MET A 803 -26.84 -16.35 6.71
C MET A 803 -27.85 -17.46 7.05
N ASN A 804 -27.53 -18.35 7.99
CA ASN A 804 -28.45 -19.33 8.55
C ASN A 804 -28.32 -19.27 10.07
N GLY A 805 -29.43 -19.38 10.81
CA GLY A 805 -29.38 -19.41 12.27
C GLY A 805 -30.53 -18.67 12.93
N THR A 806 -30.24 -18.08 14.09
CA THR A 806 -31.18 -17.31 14.90
C THR A 806 -30.64 -15.90 15.09
N ARG A 807 -31.51 -14.90 15.03
CA ARG A 807 -31.16 -13.51 15.38
C ARG A 807 -31.35 -13.25 16.86
N THR A 808 -30.45 -12.45 17.43
CA THR A 808 -30.51 -12.06 18.84
C THR A 808 -30.44 -10.53 18.95
N TYR A 809 -31.56 -9.90 19.31
CA TYR A 809 -31.63 -8.45 19.46
C TYR A 809 -31.29 -8.03 20.89
N GLY A 810 -30.36 -7.06 21.04
CA GLY A 810 -30.08 -6.38 22.31
C GLY A 810 -29.32 -7.17 23.39
N VAL A 811 -29.08 -8.48 23.19
CA VAL A 811 -28.44 -9.34 24.21
C VAL A 811 -26.96 -9.59 23.91
N GLU A 812 -26.59 -9.85 22.66
CA GLU A 812 -25.25 -10.36 22.29
C GLU A 812 -24.10 -9.40 22.67
N LEU A 813 -24.36 -8.09 22.62
CA LEU A 813 -23.39 -7.04 22.98
C LEU A 813 -23.73 -6.28 24.26
N SER A 814 -24.56 -6.84 25.15
CA SER A 814 -24.93 -6.14 26.39
C SER A 814 -23.73 -5.84 27.31
N TRP A 815 -22.60 -6.53 27.12
CA TRP A 815 -21.35 -6.29 27.84
C TRP A 815 -20.63 -5.00 27.40
N GLN A 816 -20.96 -4.44 26.23
CA GLN A 816 -20.47 -3.13 25.80
C GLN A 816 -21.21 -1.97 26.50
N SER A 817 -22.42 -2.23 27.01
CA SER A 817 -23.30 -1.22 27.58
C SER A 817 -22.77 -0.70 28.91
N PRO A 818 -22.57 0.63 29.08
CA PRO A 818 -22.28 1.20 30.38
C PRO A 818 -23.47 0.99 31.33
N LYS A 819 -23.21 0.94 32.65
CA LYS A 819 -24.24 0.67 33.69
C LYS A 819 -25.50 1.54 33.57
N ALA A 820 -25.37 2.81 33.19
CA ALA A 820 -26.47 3.75 33.00
C ALA A 820 -26.78 4.00 31.51
N GLY A 821 -26.55 3.00 30.67
CA GLY A 821 -26.81 3.03 29.23
C GLY A 821 -27.01 1.64 28.67
N PRO A 822 -28.06 0.90 29.11
CA PRO A 822 -28.31 -0.48 28.70
C PRO A 822 -28.48 -0.65 27.18
N ASP A 823 -28.91 0.41 26.48
CA ASP A 823 -29.16 0.40 25.04
C ASP A 823 -27.93 0.78 24.18
N LEU A 824 -26.78 1.08 24.81
CA LEU A 824 -25.59 1.61 24.12
C LEU A 824 -24.58 0.51 23.80
N ASN A 825 -24.54 0.10 22.53
CA ASN A 825 -23.46 -0.69 21.94
C ASN A 825 -23.22 -0.22 20.50
N CYS A 826 -22.09 -0.61 19.90
CA CYS A 826 -21.69 -0.12 18.58
C CYS A 826 -22.78 -0.29 17.51
N CYS A 827 -23.39 -1.48 17.46
CA CYS A 827 -24.41 -1.83 16.47
C CYS A 827 -25.72 -1.07 16.70
N ALA A 828 -26.19 -0.96 17.95
CA ALA A 828 -27.45 -0.30 18.27
C ALA A 828 -27.46 1.18 17.85
N VAL A 829 -26.38 1.91 18.12
CA VAL A 829 -26.29 3.34 17.75
C VAL A 829 -26.01 3.56 16.26
N ASN A 830 -25.53 2.54 15.54
CA ASN A 830 -25.11 2.66 14.14
C ASN A 830 -26.16 2.10 13.15
N ALA A 831 -26.88 1.04 13.50
CA ALA A 831 -27.77 0.32 12.57
C ALA A 831 -28.85 1.22 11.96
N ASN A 832 -29.43 2.10 12.77
CA ASN A 832 -30.48 3.01 12.34
C ASN A 832 -29.99 4.01 11.27
N ARG A 833 -28.68 4.19 11.12
CA ARG A 833 -28.08 4.96 10.02
C ARG A 833 -28.46 4.42 8.64
N ALA A 834 -28.66 3.10 8.49
CA ALA A 834 -28.92 2.49 7.19
C ALA A 834 -30.17 3.03 6.50
N VAL A 835 -31.28 3.14 7.26
CA VAL A 835 -32.55 3.66 6.72
C VAL A 835 -32.47 5.16 6.46
N GLY A 836 -31.72 5.90 7.28
CA GLY A 836 -31.47 7.34 7.08
C GLY A 836 -30.62 7.63 5.84
N MET A 837 -29.65 6.77 5.51
CA MET A 837 -28.77 6.95 4.34
C MET A 837 -29.52 6.91 3.00
N ILE A 838 -30.80 6.51 2.95
CA ILE A 838 -31.65 6.72 1.75
C ILE A 838 -31.66 8.19 1.33
N ALA A 839 -31.48 9.14 2.26
CA ALA A 839 -31.31 10.56 1.94
C ALA A 839 -30.08 10.86 1.06
N ASP A 840 -29.03 10.05 1.14
CA ASP A 840 -27.76 10.31 0.47
C ASP A 840 -27.70 9.67 -0.92
N TRP A 841 -28.46 8.59 -1.17
CA TRP A 841 -28.42 7.87 -2.44
C TRP A 841 -29.75 7.77 -3.17
N GLY A 842 -30.90 7.95 -2.51
CA GLY A 842 -32.20 7.66 -3.09
C GLY A 842 -32.60 8.57 -4.26
N LEU A 843 -32.33 9.88 -4.12
CA LEU A 843 -32.48 10.90 -5.15
C LEU A 843 -31.17 11.69 -5.22
N MET A 844 -30.50 11.64 -6.36
CA MET A 844 -29.19 12.29 -6.56
C MET A 844 -29.26 13.29 -7.71
N LYS A 845 -28.22 14.12 -7.87
CA LYS A 845 -28.07 15.00 -9.04
C LYS A 845 -27.00 14.48 -9.99
N ARG A 846 -27.25 14.69 -11.29
CA ARG A 846 -26.31 14.36 -12.37
C ARG A 846 -26.63 15.18 -13.61
N ASP A 847 -25.61 15.76 -14.24
CA ASP A 847 -25.69 16.43 -15.55
C ASP A 847 -26.85 17.47 -15.66
N GLY A 848 -27.06 18.25 -14.60
CA GLY A 848 -28.13 19.25 -14.50
C GLY A 848 -29.55 18.69 -14.32
N GLY A 849 -29.68 17.40 -14.04
CA GLY A 849 -30.94 16.71 -13.78
C GLY A 849 -30.93 15.86 -12.51
N LEU A 850 -31.89 14.93 -12.43
CA LEU A 850 -32.11 14.10 -11.24
C LEU A 850 -31.90 12.63 -11.55
N VAL A 851 -31.40 11.87 -10.57
CA VAL A 851 -31.21 10.42 -10.63
C VAL A 851 -32.08 9.75 -9.58
N VAL A 852 -32.95 8.83 -10.01
CA VAL A 852 -33.78 8.00 -9.13
C VAL A 852 -33.10 6.66 -8.93
N ASN A 853 -32.55 6.46 -7.74
CA ASN A 853 -31.97 5.17 -7.33
C ASN A 853 -32.92 4.38 -6.46
N PHE A 854 -33.59 5.03 -5.49
CA PHE A 854 -34.50 4.35 -4.59
C PHE A 854 -35.91 4.27 -5.17
N TYR A 855 -36.45 3.07 -5.21
CA TYR A 855 -37.84 2.80 -5.59
C TYR A 855 -38.64 2.37 -4.36
N GLY A 856 -39.81 2.95 -4.16
CA GLY A 856 -40.68 2.63 -3.04
C GLY A 856 -41.89 3.55 -2.97
N PRO A 857 -42.96 3.16 -2.24
CA PRO A 857 -44.17 3.95 -2.11
C PRO A 857 -43.88 5.29 -1.44
N GLY A 858 -44.33 6.38 -2.05
CA GLY A 858 -44.18 7.72 -1.47
C GLY A 858 -43.80 8.79 -2.50
N SER A 859 -43.12 9.84 -2.06
CA SER A 859 -42.60 10.88 -2.95
C SER A 859 -41.22 11.37 -2.56
N MET A 860 -40.47 11.85 -3.56
CA MET A 860 -39.19 12.53 -3.37
C MET A 860 -39.23 13.87 -4.11
N ILE A 861 -38.73 14.93 -3.50
CA ILE A 861 -38.69 16.27 -4.10
C ILE A 861 -37.24 16.73 -4.16
N GLY A 862 -36.78 17.07 -5.36
CA GLY A 862 -35.44 17.58 -5.64
C GLY A 862 -35.50 18.94 -6.35
N ALA A 863 -34.45 19.75 -6.21
CA ALA A 863 -34.30 20.98 -6.98
C ALA A 863 -33.27 20.79 -8.10
N LEU A 864 -33.56 21.32 -9.28
CA LEU A 864 -32.59 21.48 -10.36
C LEU A 864 -31.63 22.65 -10.06
N ASP A 865 -30.57 22.79 -10.84
CA ASP A 865 -29.56 23.84 -10.67
C ASP A 865 -30.13 25.27 -10.76
N ASP A 866 -31.25 25.46 -11.48
CA ASP A 866 -31.96 26.74 -11.60
C ASP A 866 -32.97 27.00 -10.46
N GLY A 867 -33.05 26.08 -9.49
CA GLY A 867 -33.97 26.13 -8.35
C GLY A 867 -35.38 25.62 -8.64
N ASN A 868 -35.69 25.15 -9.85
CA ASN A 868 -36.98 24.55 -10.16
C ASN A 868 -37.13 23.23 -9.41
N ARG A 869 -38.16 23.11 -8.56
CA ARG A 869 -38.41 21.89 -7.77
C ARG A 869 -39.17 20.88 -8.61
N VAL A 870 -38.84 19.61 -8.45
CA VAL A 870 -39.46 18.47 -9.14
C VAL A 870 -39.88 17.47 -8.09
N ALA A 871 -41.20 17.27 -7.95
CA ALA A 871 -41.76 16.19 -7.14
C ALA A 871 -41.93 14.92 -7.99
N LEU A 872 -41.39 13.81 -7.49
CA LEU A 872 -41.45 12.48 -8.07
C LEU A 872 -42.29 11.60 -7.15
N THR A 873 -43.57 11.42 -7.48
CA THR A 873 -44.50 10.60 -6.68
C THR A 873 -44.54 9.19 -7.21
N GLN A 874 -44.12 8.23 -6.40
CA GLN A 874 -44.06 6.81 -6.72
C GLN A 874 -45.28 6.07 -6.16
N ASN A 875 -46.16 5.59 -7.03
CA ASN A 875 -47.24 4.69 -6.70
C ASN A 875 -46.78 3.25 -7.00
N THR A 876 -46.44 2.50 -5.96
CA THR A 876 -45.89 1.16 -6.09
C THR A 876 -46.01 0.38 -4.78
N GLU A 877 -45.96 -0.95 -4.86
CA GLU A 877 -45.72 -1.82 -3.71
C GLU A 877 -44.29 -2.40 -3.72
N TYR A 878 -43.38 -1.85 -4.54
CA TYR A 878 -41.98 -2.28 -4.59
C TYR A 878 -41.34 -2.26 -3.20
N PRO A 879 -40.56 -3.29 -2.82
CA PRO A 879 -40.13 -4.45 -3.62
C PRO A 879 -41.07 -5.67 -3.57
N ALA A 880 -42.28 -5.58 -3.03
CA ALA A 880 -43.25 -6.69 -3.07
C ALA A 880 -43.80 -6.91 -4.49
N SER A 881 -44.08 -5.81 -5.20
CA SER A 881 -44.46 -5.78 -6.62
C SER A 881 -43.31 -5.34 -7.52
N ASN A 882 -43.36 -5.73 -8.80
CA ASN A 882 -42.41 -5.33 -9.83
C ASN A 882 -42.85 -4.10 -10.65
N HIS A 883 -44.02 -3.53 -10.34
CA HIS A 883 -44.62 -2.40 -11.05
C HIS A 883 -44.44 -1.09 -10.30
N ILE A 884 -43.97 -0.05 -10.98
CA ILE A 884 -43.80 1.30 -10.42
C ILE A 884 -44.38 2.33 -11.38
N GLU A 885 -45.20 3.22 -10.85
CA GLU A 885 -45.63 4.43 -11.54
C GLU A 885 -45.03 5.66 -10.87
N ILE A 886 -44.33 6.49 -11.63
CA ILE A 886 -43.72 7.73 -11.15
C ILE A 886 -44.40 8.91 -11.84
N ALA A 887 -45.16 9.70 -11.09
CA ALA A 887 -45.66 10.99 -11.56
C ALA A 887 -44.57 12.06 -11.39
N VAL A 888 -44.24 12.74 -12.47
CA VAL A 888 -43.22 13.80 -12.52
C VAL A 888 -43.91 15.16 -12.50
N ASN A 889 -43.65 15.93 -11.44
CA ASN A 889 -44.33 17.20 -11.16
C ASN A 889 -43.31 18.31 -10.91
N PRO A 890 -42.76 18.93 -11.98
CA PRO A 890 -41.95 20.13 -11.83
C PRO A 890 -42.83 21.35 -11.54
N ASP A 891 -42.38 22.25 -10.66
CA ASP A 891 -43.07 23.51 -10.33
C ASP A 891 -43.28 24.37 -11.59
N LYS A 892 -42.32 24.35 -12.51
CA LYS A 892 -42.37 24.95 -13.84
C LYS A 892 -41.98 23.92 -14.89
N SER A 893 -42.69 23.87 -16.01
CA SER A 893 -42.28 23.03 -17.14
C SER A 893 -40.87 23.37 -17.60
N ALA A 894 -40.01 22.35 -17.70
CA ALA A 894 -38.59 22.51 -18.03
C ALA A 894 -38.07 21.28 -18.77
N THR A 895 -36.97 21.46 -19.52
CA THR A 895 -36.26 20.34 -20.15
C THR A 895 -35.08 19.94 -19.30
N PHE A 896 -35.06 18.70 -18.81
CA PHE A 896 -33.96 18.16 -18.01
C PHE A 896 -33.89 16.63 -18.16
N PRO A 897 -32.71 16.02 -17.94
CA PRO A 897 -32.60 14.57 -17.88
C PRO A 897 -33.12 14.05 -16.54
N LEU A 898 -33.97 13.02 -16.58
CA LEU A 898 -34.29 12.18 -15.43
C LEU A 898 -33.66 10.81 -15.67
N TRP A 899 -32.75 10.40 -14.80
CA TRP A 899 -32.03 9.13 -14.89
C TRP A 899 -32.71 8.10 -13.99
N LEU A 900 -33.10 6.96 -14.54
CA LEU A 900 -33.72 5.87 -13.78
C LEU A 900 -32.74 4.70 -13.68
N ARG A 901 -32.45 4.26 -12.45
CA ARG A 901 -31.61 3.08 -12.22
C ARG A 901 -32.27 1.84 -12.82
N ILE A 902 -31.54 1.08 -13.64
CA ILE A 902 -31.97 -0.22 -14.17
C ILE A 902 -31.13 -1.32 -13.49
N PRO A 903 -31.68 -2.03 -12.50
CA PRO A 903 -30.91 -2.95 -11.69
C PRO A 903 -30.29 -4.08 -12.50
N PHE A 904 -29.09 -4.54 -12.13
CA PHE A 904 -28.40 -5.64 -12.82
C PHE A 904 -29.22 -6.94 -12.84
N TRP A 905 -30.08 -7.15 -11.82
CA TRP A 905 -30.90 -8.34 -11.68
C TRP A 905 -32.18 -8.32 -12.53
N SER A 906 -32.56 -7.17 -13.11
CA SER A 906 -33.78 -7.03 -13.91
C SER A 906 -33.48 -7.11 -15.41
N ALA A 907 -33.43 -8.33 -15.94
CA ALA A 907 -32.96 -8.62 -17.30
C ALA A 907 -33.82 -8.01 -18.42
N ASP A 908 -35.16 -8.05 -18.30
CA ASP A 908 -36.11 -7.46 -19.26
C ASP A 908 -36.96 -6.36 -18.60
N THR A 909 -36.33 -5.20 -18.36
CA THR A 909 -37.02 -4.03 -17.80
C THR A 909 -37.80 -3.28 -18.89
N LYS A 910 -39.08 -2.99 -18.64
CA LYS A 910 -39.91 -2.18 -19.54
C LYS A 910 -40.17 -0.83 -18.93
N ILE A 911 -39.97 0.23 -19.73
CA ILE A 911 -40.28 1.60 -19.34
C ILE A 911 -41.19 2.23 -20.38
N ALA A 912 -42.18 2.99 -19.94
CA ALA A 912 -42.99 3.86 -20.77
C ALA A 912 -43.12 5.25 -20.14
N VAL A 913 -43.22 6.29 -20.97
CA VAL A 913 -43.54 7.66 -20.54
C VAL A 913 -44.83 8.09 -21.22
N ASN A 914 -45.87 8.39 -20.45
CA ASN A 914 -47.21 8.70 -20.95
C ASN A 914 -47.75 7.64 -21.92
N GLY A 915 -47.45 6.36 -21.66
CA GLY A 915 -47.84 5.22 -22.50
C GLY A 915 -46.91 4.93 -23.68
N GLU A 916 -45.94 5.80 -23.99
CA GLU A 916 -44.96 5.58 -25.06
C GLU A 916 -43.73 4.83 -24.55
N ARG A 917 -43.43 3.68 -25.17
CA ARG A 917 -42.32 2.81 -24.75
C ARG A 917 -40.95 3.48 -24.97
N VAL A 918 -40.09 3.39 -23.96
CA VAL A 918 -38.67 3.76 -24.06
C VAL A 918 -37.88 2.60 -24.65
N ALA A 919 -37.13 2.86 -25.71
CA ALA A 919 -36.30 1.86 -26.38
C ALA A 919 -34.95 1.67 -25.67
N ASN A 920 -34.30 0.52 -25.90
CA ASN A 920 -32.92 0.24 -25.47
C ASN A 920 -32.67 0.35 -23.95
N VAL A 921 -33.67 0.04 -23.12
CA VAL A 921 -33.48 -0.13 -21.67
C VAL A 921 -32.58 -1.35 -21.43
N LYS A 922 -31.47 -1.18 -20.71
CA LYS A 922 -30.48 -2.24 -20.46
C LYS A 922 -30.25 -2.43 -18.96
N PRO A 923 -30.13 -3.68 -18.47
CA PRO A 923 -29.67 -3.94 -17.11
C PRO A 923 -28.30 -3.32 -16.83
N GLU A 924 -28.01 -3.03 -15.56
CA GLU A 924 -26.72 -2.48 -15.11
C GLU A 924 -26.40 -1.10 -15.71
N THR A 925 -27.44 -0.32 -16.04
CA THR A 925 -27.30 1.05 -16.59
C THR A 925 -28.31 2.01 -15.97
N TYR A 926 -28.21 3.29 -16.34
CA TYR A 926 -29.27 4.27 -16.09
C TYR A 926 -29.99 4.58 -17.39
N ALA A 927 -31.32 4.48 -17.39
CA ALA A 927 -32.13 4.97 -18.51
C ALA A 927 -32.22 6.50 -18.44
N GLU A 928 -31.62 7.20 -19.40
CA GLU A 928 -31.69 8.65 -19.53
C GLU A 928 -33.02 9.06 -20.20
N LEU A 929 -33.87 9.77 -19.47
CA LEU A 929 -35.10 10.36 -20.00
C LEU A 929 -34.98 11.88 -20.07
N LYS A 930 -34.34 12.38 -21.14
CA LYS A 930 -34.18 13.82 -21.38
C LYS A 930 -35.30 14.36 -22.28
N ARG A 931 -36.23 15.10 -21.68
CA ARG A 931 -37.38 15.69 -22.38
C ARG A 931 -37.89 16.94 -21.66
N ALA A 932 -38.83 17.63 -22.30
CA ALA A 932 -39.63 18.67 -21.64
C ALA A 932 -40.66 17.99 -20.73
N TRP A 933 -40.48 18.15 -19.42
CA TRP A 933 -41.37 17.63 -18.39
C TRP A 933 -42.39 18.69 -17.99
N LYS A 934 -43.64 18.26 -17.77
CA LYS A 934 -44.70 19.07 -17.19
C LYS A 934 -45.41 18.30 -16.07
N ALA A 935 -46.08 19.02 -15.19
CA ALA A 935 -46.84 18.40 -14.13
C ALA A 935 -47.86 17.39 -14.68
N GLY A 936 -47.89 16.21 -14.06
CA GLY A 936 -48.74 15.09 -14.44
C GLY A 936 -48.18 14.15 -15.51
N ASP A 937 -46.96 14.37 -16.02
CA ASP A 937 -46.30 13.34 -16.84
C ASP A 937 -46.04 12.09 -16.00
N VAL A 938 -46.27 10.90 -16.57
CA VAL A 938 -46.17 9.62 -15.85
C VAL A 938 -45.15 8.72 -16.52
N ILE A 939 -44.28 8.13 -15.70
CA ILE A 939 -43.36 7.06 -16.08
C ILE A 939 -43.90 5.76 -15.49
N THR A 940 -43.95 4.70 -16.28
CA THR A 940 -44.29 3.36 -15.82
C THR A 940 -43.06 2.47 -15.99
N ILE A 941 -42.72 1.70 -14.96
CA ILE A 941 -41.61 0.75 -14.95
C ILE A 941 -42.17 -0.62 -14.56
N GLU A 942 -41.90 -1.63 -15.37
CA GLU A 942 -42.06 -3.04 -15.01
C GLU A 942 -40.67 -3.67 -14.94
N PHE A 943 -40.25 -4.08 -13.75
CA PHE A 943 -39.03 -4.86 -13.56
C PHE A 943 -39.25 -6.35 -13.81
N ASP A 944 -38.19 -7.04 -14.20
CA ASP A 944 -38.16 -8.49 -14.30
C ASP A 944 -37.83 -9.08 -12.93
N PHE A 945 -38.80 -9.77 -12.33
CA PHE A 945 -38.68 -10.44 -11.03
C PHE A 945 -38.44 -11.94 -11.16
N THR A 946 -37.96 -12.40 -12.33
CA THR A 946 -37.48 -13.77 -12.50
C THR A 946 -36.48 -14.10 -11.38
N PRO A 947 -36.67 -15.22 -10.65
CA PRO A 947 -35.82 -15.52 -9.51
C PRO A 947 -34.34 -15.64 -9.88
N ARG A 948 -33.48 -14.93 -9.15
CA ARG A 948 -32.02 -15.02 -9.31
C ARG A 948 -31.45 -16.00 -8.29
N LEU A 949 -30.53 -16.84 -8.76
CA LEU A 949 -29.89 -17.86 -7.94
C LEU A 949 -28.44 -17.48 -7.65
N TRP A 950 -28.05 -17.66 -6.40
CA TRP A 950 -26.66 -17.68 -6.00
C TRP A 950 -26.35 -19.08 -5.46
N ARG A 951 -25.54 -19.84 -6.19
CA ARG A 951 -25.11 -21.18 -5.75
C ARG A 951 -23.93 -21.07 -4.79
N GLY A 952 -24.02 -21.79 -3.68
CA GLY A 952 -23.03 -21.75 -2.63
C GLY A 952 -21.78 -22.53 -2.99
N GLU A 953 -20.65 -22.06 -2.49
CA GLU A 953 -19.37 -22.76 -2.55
C GLU A 953 -18.81 -22.92 -1.13
N LYS A 954 -17.70 -23.65 -0.99
CA LYS A 954 -17.04 -23.90 0.31
C LYS A 954 -18.03 -24.43 1.35
N ASN A 955 -18.28 -23.69 2.43
CA ASN A 955 -19.17 -24.10 3.53
C ASN A 955 -20.65 -24.21 3.12
N TYR A 956 -21.02 -23.70 1.94
CA TYR A 956 -22.38 -23.72 1.41
C TYR A 956 -22.50 -24.52 0.11
N GLU A 957 -21.54 -25.40 -0.21
CA GLU A 957 -21.64 -26.28 -1.38
C GLU A 957 -22.91 -27.14 -1.35
N GLY A 958 -23.59 -27.25 -2.49
CA GLY A 958 -24.86 -27.98 -2.62
C GLY A 958 -26.07 -27.22 -2.07
N ARG A 959 -25.90 -25.94 -1.70
CA ARG A 959 -26.97 -25.04 -1.31
C ARG A 959 -27.09 -23.87 -2.27
N VAL A 960 -28.24 -23.22 -2.26
CA VAL A 960 -28.55 -22.08 -3.12
C VAL A 960 -29.33 -21.03 -2.35
N SER A 961 -29.00 -19.76 -2.57
CA SER A 961 -29.81 -18.62 -2.16
C SER A 961 -30.65 -18.13 -3.33
N VAL A 962 -31.92 -17.82 -3.04
CA VAL A 962 -32.90 -17.41 -4.04
C VAL A 962 -33.31 -15.97 -3.79
N PHE A 963 -33.20 -15.14 -4.81
CA PHE A 963 -33.56 -13.73 -4.77
C PHE A 963 -34.77 -13.48 -5.66
N ARG A 964 -35.67 -12.61 -5.22
CA ARG A 964 -36.78 -12.07 -6.02
C ARG A 964 -36.70 -10.54 -5.98
N GLY A 965 -36.36 -9.93 -7.11
CA GLY A 965 -35.93 -8.53 -7.12
C GLY A 965 -34.73 -8.32 -6.19
N PRO A 966 -34.72 -7.29 -5.33
CA PRO A 966 -33.62 -7.04 -4.38
C PRO A 966 -33.70 -7.90 -3.11
N LEU A 967 -34.78 -8.65 -2.90
CA LEU A 967 -35.03 -9.37 -1.64
C LEU A 967 -34.41 -10.77 -1.66
N LEU A 968 -33.65 -11.11 -0.62
CA LEU A 968 -33.24 -12.48 -0.34
C LEU A 968 -34.41 -13.24 0.29
N MET A 969 -34.91 -14.25 -0.44
CA MET A 969 -35.98 -15.11 0.03
C MET A 969 -35.43 -16.11 1.04
N THR A 970 -36.08 -16.20 2.19
CA THR A 970 -35.55 -16.84 3.39
C THR A 970 -36.61 -17.75 4.01
N PHE A 971 -36.26 -19.00 4.30
CA PHE A 971 -37.12 -19.85 5.11
C PHE A 971 -37.14 -19.33 6.55
N ASP A 972 -38.33 -19.24 7.14
CA ASP A 972 -38.51 -18.82 8.52
C ASP A 972 -39.41 -19.81 9.25
N GLY A 973 -38.88 -20.42 10.31
CA GLY A 973 -39.60 -21.40 11.14
C GLY A 973 -40.84 -20.85 11.84
N ARG A 974 -41.13 -19.54 11.78
CA ARG A 974 -42.43 -18.98 12.23
C ARG A 974 -43.61 -19.43 11.38
N TYR A 975 -43.37 -19.78 10.11
CA TYR A 975 -44.41 -20.08 9.13
C TYR A 975 -44.49 -21.56 8.76
N SER A 976 -43.70 -22.42 9.41
CA SER A 976 -43.59 -23.84 9.07
C SER A 976 -43.20 -24.68 10.27
N ASP A 977 -43.72 -25.91 10.32
CA ASP A 977 -43.30 -26.95 11.28
C ASP A 977 -42.10 -27.78 10.78
N LEU A 978 -41.52 -27.43 9.62
CA LEU A 978 -40.35 -28.12 9.05
C LEU A 978 -39.11 -27.93 9.92
N ASP A 979 -38.26 -28.97 10.00
CA ASP A 979 -36.95 -28.87 10.65
C ASP A 979 -36.01 -28.00 9.80
N PRO A 980 -35.54 -26.84 10.30
CA PRO A 980 -34.63 -25.96 9.57
C PRO A 980 -33.28 -26.62 9.21
N ASN A 981 -32.87 -27.67 9.92
CA ASN A 981 -31.63 -28.39 9.62
C ASN A 981 -31.80 -29.44 8.51
N ASN A 982 -33.04 -29.80 8.16
CA ASN A 982 -33.37 -30.84 7.18
C ASN A 982 -34.51 -30.38 6.25
N LEU A 983 -34.34 -29.21 5.64
CA LEU A 983 -35.30 -28.66 4.69
C LEU A 983 -35.37 -29.50 3.40
N PRO A 984 -36.55 -29.57 2.75
CA PRO A 984 -36.69 -30.27 1.48
C PRO A 984 -35.89 -29.58 0.37
N VAL A 985 -35.36 -30.38 -0.54
CA VAL A 985 -34.53 -29.91 -1.66
C VAL A 985 -35.38 -29.16 -2.68
N ILE A 986 -34.95 -27.96 -3.10
CA ILE A 986 -35.68 -27.17 -4.10
C ILE A 986 -35.25 -27.53 -5.53
N ASP A 987 -36.20 -27.48 -6.48
CA ASP A 987 -35.93 -27.61 -7.92
C ASP A 987 -35.70 -26.22 -8.52
N THR A 988 -34.43 -25.85 -8.70
CA THR A 988 -34.04 -24.51 -9.20
C THR A 988 -34.43 -24.26 -10.65
N ALA A 989 -34.79 -25.29 -11.42
CA ALA A 989 -35.31 -25.13 -12.78
C ALA A 989 -36.81 -24.79 -12.82
N LYS A 990 -37.54 -24.92 -11.69
CA LYS A 990 -39.00 -24.76 -11.63
C LYS A 990 -39.46 -23.98 -10.40
N LEU A 991 -38.85 -22.82 -10.14
CA LEU A 991 -39.23 -21.97 -9.02
C LEU A 991 -40.54 -21.22 -9.33
N THR A 992 -41.57 -21.48 -8.53
CA THR A 992 -42.86 -20.77 -8.59
C THR A 992 -43.19 -20.21 -7.21
N PHE A 993 -43.35 -18.89 -7.12
CA PHE A 993 -43.68 -18.20 -5.89
C PHE A 993 -45.18 -17.90 -5.83
N GLU A 994 -45.90 -18.55 -4.92
CA GLU A 994 -47.33 -18.34 -4.70
C GLU A 994 -47.52 -17.38 -3.50
N PRO A 995 -47.96 -16.11 -3.71
CA PRO A 995 -48.10 -15.13 -2.62
C PRO A 995 -49.11 -15.60 -1.59
N GLN A 996 -48.83 -15.34 -0.32
CA GLN A 996 -49.70 -15.70 0.81
C GLN A 996 -50.19 -14.46 1.55
N PRO A 997 -51.38 -14.51 2.17
CA PRO A 997 -51.87 -13.43 3.03
C PRO A 997 -50.93 -13.18 4.21
N ILE A 998 -50.63 -11.91 4.47
CA ILE A 998 -49.81 -11.47 5.59
C ILE A 998 -50.72 -11.01 6.74
N SER A 999 -50.50 -11.53 7.94
CA SER A 999 -51.23 -11.13 9.16
C SER A 999 -50.37 -11.32 10.41
N GLY A 1000 -50.79 -10.72 11.53
CA GLY A 1000 -50.12 -10.83 12.83
C GLY A 1000 -49.32 -9.60 13.24
N ALA A 1001 -48.74 -9.65 14.45
CA ALA A 1001 -48.06 -8.52 15.08
C ALA A 1001 -46.63 -8.26 14.57
N LEU A 1002 -46.02 -9.25 13.91
CA LEU A 1002 -44.67 -9.18 13.32
C LEU A 1002 -44.73 -9.54 11.83
N PRO A 1003 -45.47 -8.75 11.01
CA PRO A 1003 -45.70 -9.10 9.62
C PRO A 1003 -44.39 -9.02 8.82
N PRO A 1004 -44.12 -10.00 7.94
CA PRO A 1004 -43.04 -9.86 6.98
C PRO A 1004 -43.41 -8.81 5.92
N TRP A 1005 -42.42 -8.34 5.16
CA TRP A 1005 -42.68 -7.49 4.01
C TRP A 1005 -43.36 -8.31 2.91
N VAL A 1006 -42.87 -9.53 2.69
CA VAL A 1006 -43.47 -10.49 1.74
C VAL A 1006 -43.54 -11.89 2.34
N LEU A 1007 -44.54 -12.67 1.93
CA LEU A 1007 -44.66 -14.09 2.25
C LEU A 1007 -45.11 -14.86 1.00
N PHE A 1008 -44.34 -15.88 0.63
CA PHE A 1008 -44.61 -16.73 -0.53
C PHE A 1008 -44.47 -18.20 -0.16
N ASN A 1009 -45.26 -19.04 -0.81
CA ASN A 1009 -45.04 -20.48 -0.82
C ASN A 1009 -44.25 -20.88 -2.06
N LEU A 1010 -43.18 -21.63 -1.86
CA LEU A 1010 -42.40 -22.31 -2.90
C LEU A 1010 -42.65 -23.82 -2.80
N LYS A 1011 -42.80 -24.53 -3.93
CA LYS A 1011 -42.87 -26.00 -3.92
C LYS A 1011 -41.47 -26.58 -4.09
N ALA A 1012 -41.06 -27.42 -3.14
CA ALA A 1012 -39.84 -28.20 -3.22
C ALA A 1012 -39.95 -29.33 -4.27
N ALA A 1013 -38.83 -30.00 -4.57
CA ALA A 1013 -38.76 -31.04 -5.60
C ALA A 1013 -39.64 -32.27 -5.31
N ASP A 1014 -39.94 -32.53 -4.04
CA ASP A 1014 -40.84 -33.60 -3.58
C ASP A 1014 -42.31 -33.15 -3.44
N GLY A 1015 -42.61 -31.89 -3.77
CA GLY A 1015 -43.94 -31.29 -3.65
C GLY A 1015 -44.22 -30.64 -2.28
N THR A 1016 -43.31 -30.74 -1.31
CA THR A 1016 -43.45 -30.07 -0.01
C THR A 1016 -43.52 -28.56 -0.18
N VAL A 1017 -44.45 -27.92 0.53
CA VAL A 1017 -44.58 -26.46 0.54
C VAL A 1017 -43.57 -25.85 1.51
N LEU A 1018 -42.71 -24.98 0.98
CA LEU A 1018 -41.70 -24.24 1.71
C LEU A 1018 -42.08 -22.76 1.76
N PRO A 1019 -42.52 -22.23 2.91
CA PRO A 1019 -42.83 -20.82 3.05
C PRO A 1019 -41.55 -20.00 3.15
N LEU A 1020 -41.47 -18.92 2.38
CA LEU A 1020 -40.34 -18.01 2.30
C LEU A 1020 -40.80 -16.56 2.54
N VAL A 1021 -40.04 -15.85 3.36
CA VAL A 1021 -40.20 -14.40 3.63
C VAL A 1021 -38.97 -13.63 3.16
N ASP A 1022 -39.02 -12.30 3.19
CA ASP A 1022 -37.81 -11.48 3.03
C ASP A 1022 -36.86 -11.65 4.23
N LEU A 1023 -35.54 -11.60 3.97
CA LEU A 1023 -34.53 -11.71 5.02
C LEU A 1023 -34.72 -10.64 6.11
N SER A 1024 -35.13 -9.42 5.78
CA SER A 1024 -35.30 -8.35 6.77
C SER A 1024 -36.34 -8.70 7.86
N SER A 1025 -37.25 -9.59 7.52
CA SER A 1025 -38.32 -10.08 8.39
C SER A 1025 -38.00 -11.41 9.05
N ALA A 1026 -37.11 -12.22 8.47
CA ALA A 1026 -36.80 -13.56 8.95
C ALA A 1026 -36.24 -13.58 10.39
N GLY A 1027 -36.67 -14.53 11.20
CA GLY A 1027 -36.12 -14.76 12.55
C GLY A 1027 -36.46 -13.68 13.58
N GLN A 1028 -37.40 -12.78 13.28
CA GLN A 1028 -37.76 -11.66 14.18
C GLN A 1028 -38.30 -12.07 15.55
N SER A 1029 -38.87 -13.27 15.71
CA SER A 1029 -39.29 -13.81 17.02
C SER A 1029 -38.28 -14.78 17.64
N GLY A 1030 -37.04 -14.83 17.12
CA GLY A 1030 -36.02 -15.76 17.60
C GLY A 1030 -36.09 -17.17 16.98
N ASN A 1031 -36.95 -17.38 15.98
CA ASN A 1031 -37.02 -18.63 15.24
C ASN A 1031 -35.80 -18.79 14.35
N HIS A 1032 -35.42 -20.05 14.09
CA HIS A 1032 -34.37 -20.36 13.15
C HIS A 1032 -34.82 -20.04 11.72
N TYR A 1033 -33.91 -19.49 10.92
CA TYR A 1033 -34.12 -19.18 9.51
C TYR A 1033 -32.96 -19.66 8.66
N VAL A 1034 -33.22 -19.88 7.36
CA VAL A 1034 -32.24 -20.43 6.42
C VAL A 1034 -32.32 -19.67 5.10
N THR A 1035 -31.18 -19.11 4.67
CA THR A 1035 -31.04 -18.44 3.36
C THR A 1035 -30.33 -19.29 2.32
N TRP A 1036 -29.53 -20.27 2.76
CA TRP A 1036 -28.88 -21.27 1.91
C TRP A 1036 -29.70 -22.56 1.90
N LEU A 1037 -30.66 -22.63 0.99
CA LEU A 1037 -31.60 -23.73 0.82
C LEU A 1037 -30.94 -24.92 0.11
N PRO A 1038 -31.28 -26.18 0.42
CA PRO A 1038 -30.71 -27.34 -0.28
C PRO A 1038 -31.11 -27.37 -1.77
N GLU A 1039 -30.15 -27.51 -2.68
CA GLU A 1039 -30.36 -27.55 -4.15
C GLU A 1039 -30.28 -28.99 -4.69
N LYS A 1040 -31.17 -29.32 -5.63
CA LYS A 1040 -31.10 -30.58 -6.38
C LYS A 1040 -29.96 -30.48 -7.41
N LYS A 1041 -28.93 -31.33 -7.27
CA LYS A 1041 -27.85 -31.44 -8.26
C LYS A 1041 -28.35 -31.87 -9.63
#